data_AF-A0A1G3TNL4-F1
#
_entry.id   AF-A0A1G3TNL4-F1
#
_cell.length_a   1.000
_cell.length_b   1.000
_cell.length_c   1.000
_cell.angle_alpha   90.00
_cell.angle_beta   90.00
_cell.angle_gamma   90.00
#
_symmetry.space_group_name_H-M   'P 1'
#
loop_
_entity.id
_entity.type
_entity.pdbx_description
1 polymer ?
#
loop_
_entity_poly.entity_id
_entity_poly.type
_entity_poly.pdbx_seq_one_letter_code
_entity_poly.pdbx_strand_id
1 'polypeptide(L)'
;MTTGTADTIVGTAGSDTITGLVATAGTTYQTTDVIIDQSSTDNDTFNLTSNDTVTLGTVSGVENVNITINSTDSTDAVDTRNMTGVEVLTVTRGNLTVGGSTIAGNKQVNVDYLDSTKVAKVVVGAGTTIVDVDQTANTATDSKAGAVVDASVATGNVTVTGAATLDASASTGVVTVQSINAAVTDENAKAVSITANNAATIVTNTNTELLTGAITINAAKASSVTVDNATGGVTMTAGTTSTADTTIRVDNIDASGATITTGTGSSTAADKQITLDLDGTALTTDTATVSAAGYVSVDSLGTGANLVETLSLSGNGAAVTYAMTADSASTSYTLTGSQSVTVQNTAANFAVATLTDSTTAGTTTAKVTTVATADLSGIAADVILLSDTGTSATMTVATGANIQLGADQTTAFAIAGKTANATVNLAMADDTAANGTTIELTVGAFTASSNVKTLNLDATVGRFTATGVTLDTTGSDATTLNIAGTKNVTLGNAAAKTIAAADFTGALSVTSHIAAATAISITSGSGDDSITANDSDGTTSTVYTVNAGDGTNTIIITDAQTASSFTTGSGDDTFTVTDTEAYVIVTGAGNDSVTVAGDSDSIIAMGDGATDALTLAAADLTDNTNFAYTGVEKITTAAGGTVKISAAQFAGDNSFQLLGTSATADILRVTGEVNAATETAGVTIDASSITFASTQLAKLELEGTSDFADTITGSAKNDTIIATKGADVISGGDGTDTYDATALDNVKEVSTATNSSTGVAINLSASAVTNTTILGTTVGYTADAVTTVASNTVAYLYASSDTTNSAVVQTLSSIENAIGSDGADYIVGSVGANTITGGAGNDYILGGLGNDTFVIASGTDTIADLGDSDVFTIANTAAMTATATRDFTATSSTVNLGSAAADAQITAAAGIDIDMTLATVGTAATDGFTLIGGGTGVSILKGSTGNDTITAGAGGATITGGAGADSITTAGGTDTIIFASTAALNGADTIVEIAVAADALDFTAFLTTATVNTTSANLDATGMVLGATNNIGVVYNAAAFGTGQIDGTIDSTAASGKVEIADNGKAVIFVTADADGATDGTVNDWTIYYVEDTDTGAGQTWAVTLVGTIDNAAELSAANIQTLLL
;
A
#
# COMPACT_ATOMS: atom_id res chain seq x y z
N MET A 1 -47.42 101.46 21.08
CA MET A 1 -47.88 101.25 22.46
C MET A 1 -47.23 102.28 23.35
N THR A 2 -48.02 103.00 24.15
CA THR A 2 -47.52 104.01 25.10
C THR A 2 -47.06 103.32 26.37
N THR A 3 -45.90 103.71 26.91
CA THR A 3 -45.36 103.12 28.14
C THR A 3 -46.35 103.29 29.31
N GLY A 4 -46.92 102.20 29.82
CA GLY A 4 -47.65 102.16 31.10
C GLY A 4 -49.15 101.79 31.08
N THR A 5 -49.75 101.47 29.94
CA THR A 5 -51.16 101.02 29.84
C THR A 5 -51.26 99.70 29.08
N ALA A 6 -52.13 98.80 29.55
CA ALA A 6 -52.48 97.58 28.83
C ALA A 6 -53.21 97.91 27.53
N ASP A 7 -52.66 97.53 26.39
CA ASP A 7 -53.24 97.75 25.07
C ASP A 7 -53.97 96.48 24.60
N THR A 8 -55.21 96.61 24.12
CA THR A 8 -55.97 95.50 23.50
C THR A 8 -56.20 95.79 22.02
N ILE A 9 -55.70 94.93 21.15
CA ILE A 9 -55.89 94.97 19.70
C ILE A 9 -56.76 93.78 19.32
N VAL A 10 -57.87 94.06 18.63
CA VAL A 10 -58.81 93.03 18.15
C VAL A 10 -58.82 93.06 16.62
N GLY A 11 -58.63 91.90 16.00
CA GLY A 11 -58.76 91.70 14.55
C GLY A 11 -60.18 91.99 14.02
N THR A 12 -60.25 92.33 12.75
CA THR A 12 -61.48 92.44 11.96
C THR A 12 -61.74 91.14 11.20
N ALA A 13 -62.87 91.02 10.48
CA ALA A 13 -63.12 89.82 9.69
C ALA A 13 -62.23 89.77 8.43
N GLY A 14 -61.52 88.66 8.21
CA GLY A 14 -60.55 88.47 7.12
C GLY A 14 -59.11 88.62 7.61
N SER A 15 -58.14 88.24 6.77
CA SER A 15 -56.70 88.31 7.10
C SER A 15 -56.22 89.71 7.47
N ASP A 16 -55.83 89.91 8.73
CA ASP A 16 -55.22 91.13 9.24
C ASP A 16 -53.68 91.04 9.34
N THR A 17 -53.05 92.22 9.43
CA THR A 17 -51.63 92.33 9.76
C THR A 17 -51.42 93.37 10.85
N ILE A 18 -50.93 92.92 12.00
CA ILE A 18 -50.65 93.72 13.19
C ILE A 18 -49.14 93.89 13.29
N THR A 19 -48.66 95.12 13.46
CA THR A 19 -47.22 95.41 13.56
C THR A 19 -46.88 96.16 14.85
N GLY A 20 -46.00 95.57 15.67
CA GLY A 20 -45.46 96.17 16.89
C GLY A 20 -43.96 96.49 16.76
N LEU A 21 -43.55 97.63 17.32
CA LEU A 21 -42.14 98.04 17.41
C LEU A 21 -41.81 98.47 18.84
N VAL A 22 -40.81 97.84 19.43
CA VAL A 22 -40.22 98.17 20.74
C VAL A 22 -38.84 98.78 20.51
N ALA A 23 -38.79 100.10 20.39
CA ALA A 23 -37.62 100.83 19.90
C ALA A 23 -36.55 101.14 20.98
N THR A 24 -36.92 101.14 22.27
CA THR A 24 -36.03 101.56 23.38
C THR A 24 -35.77 100.38 24.31
N ALA A 25 -34.50 100.09 24.61
CA ALA A 25 -34.12 99.09 25.62
C ALA A 25 -34.77 99.43 26.99
N GLY A 26 -35.38 98.44 27.65
CA GLY A 26 -36.16 98.65 28.88
C GLY A 26 -37.61 99.12 28.70
N THR A 27 -38.11 99.31 27.47
CA THR A 27 -39.56 99.30 27.20
C THR A 27 -39.93 97.91 26.75
N THR A 28 -40.86 97.23 27.42
CA THR A 28 -41.32 95.90 27.02
C THR A 28 -42.74 95.99 26.48
N TYR A 29 -43.10 95.04 25.61
CA TYR A 29 -44.51 94.63 25.51
C TYR A 29 -44.94 94.21 26.93
N GLN A 30 -46.06 94.71 27.44
CA GLN A 30 -46.47 94.34 28.79
C GLN A 30 -47.16 92.98 28.76
N THR A 31 -47.02 92.22 29.85
CA THR A 31 -47.77 90.97 30.04
C THR A 31 -49.29 91.19 30.06
N THR A 32 -49.75 92.43 30.21
CA THR A 32 -51.17 92.81 30.15
C THR A 32 -51.66 93.20 28.76
N ASP A 33 -50.78 93.30 27.75
CA ASP A 33 -51.21 93.59 26.39
C ASP A 33 -51.93 92.38 25.78
N VAL A 34 -52.94 92.61 24.94
CA VAL A 34 -53.81 91.55 24.41
C VAL A 34 -53.98 91.74 22.90
N ILE A 35 -53.67 90.72 22.12
CA ILE A 35 -53.93 90.60 20.69
C ILE A 35 -54.90 89.43 20.53
N ILE A 36 -56.13 89.71 20.09
CA ILE A 36 -57.16 88.69 19.89
C ILE A 36 -57.69 88.83 18.47
N ASP A 37 -57.76 87.73 17.73
CA ASP A 37 -58.68 87.63 16.61
C ASP A 37 -59.88 86.74 16.95
N GLN A 38 -61.03 87.03 16.32
CA GLN A 38 -62.30 86.36 16.57
C GLN A 38 -62.66 85.31 15.51
N SER A 39 -61.93 85.27 14.40
CA SER A 39 -62.08 84.28 13.35
C SER A 39 -60.92 83.29 13.45
N SER A 40 -61.13 82.10 12.90
CA SER A 40 -60.12 81.02 12.91
C SER A 40 -60.04 80.36 11.54
N THR A 41 -60.42 81.11 10.50
CA THR A 41 -60.60 80.61 9.12
C THR A 41 -59.92 81.47 8.07
N ASP A 42 -59.43 82.64 8.48
CA ASP A 42 -58.56 83.57 7.80
C ASP A 42 -57.09 83.28 8.16
N ASN A 43 -56.20 84.11 7.63
CA ASN A 43 -54.75 83.93 7.77
C ASN A 43 -54.15 85.23 8.30
N ASP A 44 -54.05 85.34 9.61
CA ASP A 44 -53.66 86.56 10.32
C ASP A 44 -52.17 86.60 10.60
N THR A 45 -51.60 87.81 10.67
CA THR A 45 -50.16 88.00 10.90
C THR A 45 -49.86 89.04 11.97
N PHE A 46 -49.09 88.67 12.99
CA PHE A 46 -48.53 89.60 13.97
C PHE A 46 -47.00 89.71 13.82
N ASN A 47 -46.51 90.89 13.46
CA ASN A 47 -45.07 91.18 13.35
C ASN A 47 -44.61 92.05 14.54
N LEU A 48 -43.70 91.55 15.37
CA LEU A 48 -43.09 92.30 16.46
C LEU A 48 -41.59 92.47 16.23
N THR A 49 -41.07 93.68 16.35
CA THR A 49 -39.62 93.93 16.43
C THR A 49 -39.26 94.47 17.81
N SER A 50 -38.35 93.80 18.52
CA SER A 50 -37.87 94.15 19.85
C SER A 50 -36.35 94.28 19.90
N ASN A 51 -35.84 95.19 20.73
CA ASN A 51 -34.41 95.31 21.03
C ASN A 51 -34.03 94.67 22.40
N ASP A 52 -34.95 93.93 23.01
CA ASP A 52 -34.88 93.36 24.38
C ASP A 52 -35.73 92.08 24.49
N THR A 53 -35.71 91.37 25.64
CA THR A 53 -36.50 90.14 25.89
C THR A 53 -37.99 90.33 25.51
N VAL A 54 -38.58 89.33 24.85
CA VAL A 54 -39.97 89.39 24.38
C VAL A 54 -40.87 88.56 25.28
N THR A 55 -41.51 89.22 26.25
CA THR A 55 -42.63 88.66 27.01
C THR A 55 -43.93 89.19 26.44
N LEU A 56 -44.61 88.39 25.62
CA LEU A 56 -45.92 88.76 25.09
C LEU A 56 -46.98 88.65 26.19
N GLY A 57 -47.96 89.55 26.18
CA GLY A 57 -49.25 89.31 26.83
C GLY A 57 -50.07 88.29 26.04
N THR A 58 -51.40 88.34 26.07
CA THR A 58 -52.24 87.33 25.39
C THR A 58 -52.20 87.50 23.87
N VAL A 59 -51.81 86.46 23.13
CA VAL A 59 -51.99 86.36 21.67
C VAL A 59 -52.95 85.20 21.40
N SER A 60 -54.10 85.47 20.80
CA SER A 60 -55.13 84.46 20.57
C SER A 60 -55.71 84.58 19.16
N GLY A 61 -55.79 83.47 18.43
CA GLY A 61 -56.39 83.41 17.09
C GLY A 61 -55.55 84.03 15.97
N VAL A 62 -54.24 84.20 16.17
CA VAL A 62 -53.34 84.73 15.11
C VAL A 62 -52.48 83.60 14.56
N GLU A 63 -52.69 83.20 13.31
CA GLU A 63 -52.02 82.03 12.73
C GLU A 63 -50.52 82.25 12.55
N ASN A 64 -50.08 83.44 12.11
CA ASN A 64 -48.67 83.73 11.82
C ASN A 64 -48.11 84.79 12.79
N VAL A 65 -47.18 84.41 13.67
CA VAL A 65 -46.52 85.34 14.58
C VAL A 65 -45.04 85.44 14.22
N ASN A 66 -44.59 86.63 13.80
CA ASN A 66 -43.19 86.89 13.43
C ASN A 66 -42.55 87.83 14.45
N ILE A 67 -41.54 87.36 15.17
CA ILE A 67 -40.83 88.12 16.19
C ILE A 67 -39.38 88.32 15.75
N THR A 68 -38.94 89.58 15.68
CA THR A 68 -37.55 89.95 15.43
C THR A 68 -36.94 90.52 16.70
N ILE A 69 -35.86 89.90 17.19
CA ILE A 69 -35.12 90.36 18.38
C ILE A 69 -33.74 90.89 17.94
N ASN A 70 -33.51 92.18 18.17
CA ASN A 70 -32.26 92.89 17.88
C ASN A 70 -31.50 93.13 19.18
N SER A 71 -30.93 92.07 19.76
CA SER A 71 -30.22 92.14 21.03
C SER A 71 -28.88 91.42 20.97
N THR A 72 -27.92 91.86 21.78
CA THR A 72 -26.64 91.19 22.01
C THR A 72 -26.70 90.15 23.12
N ASP A 73 -27.79 90.08 23.87
CA ASP A 73 -27.97 89.10 24.96
C ASP A 73 -28.33 87.72 24.41
N SER A 74 -27.68 86.69 24.94
CA SER A 74 -27.90 85.27 24.63
C SER A 74 -29.07 84.66 25.40
N THR A 75 -29.57 85.33 26.44
CA THR A 75 -30.65 84.85 27.30
C THR A 75 -32.04 85.31 26.85
N ASP A 76 -32.12 86.26 25.91
CA ASP A 76 -33.38 86.75 25.38
C ASP A 76 -34.17 85.64 24.67
N ALA A 77 -35.30 85.25 25.27
CA ALA A 77 -36.20 84.23 24.77
C ALA A 77 -37.58 84.79 24.39
N VAL A 78 -38.29 84.03 23.55
CA VAL A 78 -39.73 84.21 23.29
C VAL A 78 -40.51 83.30 24.23
N ASP A 79 -41.28 83.90 25.14
CA ASP A 79 -42.18 83.17 26.03
C ASP A 79 -43.52 82.91 25.33
N THR A 80 -43.86 81.63 25.14
CA THR A 80 -45.05 81.21 24.40
C THR A 80 -46.29 80.95 25.27
N ARG A 81 -46.19 81.09 26.60
CA ARG A 81 -47.27 80.68 27.54
C ARG A 81 -48.62 81.36 27.29
N ASN A 82 -48.59 82.59 26.79
CA ASN A 82 -49.76 83.41 26.54
C ASN A 82 -50.25 83.38 25.08
N MET A 83 -49.72 82.47 24.25
CA MET A 83 -50.14 82.28 22.86
C MET A 83 -51.20 81.19 22.76
N THR A 84 -52.16 81.31 21.84
CA THR A 84 -53.17 80.28 21.53
C THR A 84 -53.61 80.40 20.07
N GLY A 85 -53.74 79.27 19.37
CA GLY A 85 -54.18 79.26 17.96
C GLY A 85 -53.13 79.74 16.96
N VAL A 86 -51.85 79.68 17.30
CA VAL A 86 -50.75 80.05 16.39
C VAL A 86 -50.37 78.85 15.54
N GLU A 87 -50.39 79.00 14.21
CA GLU A 87 -49.95 77.96 13.28
C GLU A 87 -48.42 78.02 13.08
N VAL A 88 -47.85 79.22 12.92
CA VAL A 88 -46.43 79.44 12.69
C VAL A 88 -45.90 80.59 13.54
N LEU A 89 -44.94 80.29 14.42
CA LEU A 89 -44.12 81.26 15.14
C LEU A 89 -42.75 81.39 14.47
N THR A 90 -42.49 82.50 13.77
CA THR A 90 -41.18 82.80 13.20
C THR A 90 -40.36 83.66 14.16
N VAL A 91 -39.16 83.23 14.57
CA VAL A 91 -38.26 84.03 15.41
C VAL A 91 -36.97 84.36 14.67
N THR A 92 -36.69 85.65 14.48
CA THR A 92 -35.52 86.15 13.75
C THR A 92 -34.61 86.96 14.67
N ARG A 93 -33.30 86.74 14.60
CA ARG A 93 -32.29 87.52 15.33
C ARG A 93 -31.61 88.55 14.44
N GLY A 94 -31.96 89.83 14.60
CA GLY A 94 -31.41 90.91 13.79
C GLY A 94 -30.13 91.52 14.40
N ASN A 95 -29.74 92.70 13.90
CA ASN A 95 -28.61 93.47 14.42
C ASN A 95 -29.14 94.66 15.23
N LEU A 96 -28.45 95.00 16.32
CA LEU A 96 -28.81 96.15 17.14
C LEU A 96 -28.27 97.43 16.51
N THR A 97 -29.10 98.44 16.31
CA THR A 97 -28.67 99.75 15.80
C THR A 97 -28.63 100.76 16.94
N VAL A 98 -27.44 101.24 17.32
CA VAL A 98 -27.25 102.23 18.39
C VAL A 98 -26.57 103.47 17.80
N GLY A 99 -27.24 104.63 17.87
CA GLY A 99 -26.65 105.90 17.41
C GLY A 99 -26.25 105.92 15.93
N GLY A 100 -26.96 105.16 15.07
CA GLY A 100 -26.65 105.03 13.65
C GLY A 100 -25.54 104.02 13.32
N SER A 101 -24.94 103.37 14.32
CA SER A 101 -23.98 102.28 14.14
C SER A 101 -24.64 100.92 14.31
N THR A 102 -24.25 99.94 13.51
CA THR A 102 -24.77 98.57 13.57
C THR A 102 -23.84 97.71 14.43
N ILE A 103 -24.39 97.17 15.53
CA ILE A 103 -23.75 96.17 16.37
C ILE A 103 -24.31 94.80 15.95
N ALA A 104 -23.44 93.84 15.70
CA ALA A 104 -23.87 92.47 15.40
C ALA A 104 -24.71 91.94 16.58
N GLY A 105 -25.96 91.55 16.31
CA GLY A 105 -26.81 90.94 17.32
C GLY A 105 -26.41 89.50 17.59
N ASN A 106 -26.71 89.03 18.79
CA ASN A 106 -26.60 87.61 19.12
C ASN A 106 -27.52 86.79 18.20
N LYS A 107 -27.00 85.70 17.64
CA LYS A 107 -27.66 84.85 16.62
C LYS A 107 -28.24 83.56 17.22
N GLN A 108 -28.47 83.55 18.53
CA GLN A 108 -29.17 82.48 19.24
C GLN A 108 -30.68 82.79 19.33
N VAL A 109 -31.50 81.84 18.87
CA VAL A 109 -32.96 81.86 19.02
C VAL A 109 -33.32 80.98 20.21
N ASN A 110 -33.96 81.55 21.23
CA ASN A 110 -34.52 80.81 22.36
C ASN A 110 -36.06 80.93 22.35
N VAL A 111 -36.76 79.81 22.51
CA VAL A 111 -38.22 79.75 22.63
C VAL A 111 -38.56 78.92 23.85
N ASP A 112 -39.20 79.54 24.84
CA ASP A 112 -39.45 78.91 26.13
C ASP A 112 -40.92 78.49 26.27
N TYR A 113 -41.13 77.41 27.03
CA TYR A 113 -42.42 76.85 27.41
C TYR A 113 -43.33 76.43 26.25
N LEU A 114 -42.75 76.09 25.09
CA LEU A 114 -43.50 75.74 23.88
C LEU A 114 -44.55 74.66 24.17
N ASP A 115 -45.76 74.86 23.66
CA ASP A 115 -46.88 73.94 23.72
C ASP A 115 -47.49 73.89 22.32
N SER A 116 -47.34 72.75 21.65
CA SER A 116 -47.77 72.58 20.27
C SER A 116 -49.29 72.61 20.06
N THR A 117 -50.09 72.49 21.14
CA THR A 117 -51.54 72.73 21.07
C THR A 117 -51.87 74.22 20.94
N LYS A 118 -50.90 75.09 21.28
CA LYS A 118 -51.01 76.55 21.24
C LYS A 118 -50.24 77.17 20.08
N VAL A 119 -49.07 76.62 19.77
CA VAL A 119 -48.15 77.04 18.71
C VAL A 119 -47.73 75.82 17.89
N ALA A 120 -48.34 75.60 16.73
CA ALA A 120 -48.17 74.35 15.97
C ALA A 120 -46.74 74.16 15.41
N LYS A 121 -46.10 75.23 14.94
CA LYS A 121 -44.76 75.21 14.33
C LYS A 121 -43.91 76.41 14.76
N VAL A 122 -42.64 76.18 15.07
CA VAL A 122 -41.61 77.22 15.22
C VAL A 122 -40.73 77.25 13.97
N VAL A 123 -40.46 78.42 13.41
CA VAL A 123 -39.54 78.64 12.28
C VAL A 123 -38.46 79.62 12.72
N VAL A 124 -37.19 79.29 12.55
CA VAL A 124 -36.09 80.22 12.87
C VAL A 124 -35.70 81.03 11.64
N GLY A 125 -35.41 82.32 11.85
CA GLY A 125 -35.02 83.24 10.79
C GLY A 125 -33.61 82.97 10.24
N ALA A 126 -33.34 83.45 9.02
CA ALA A 126 -32.04 83.34 8.39
C ALA A 126 -30.90 83.99 9.21
N GLY A 127 -29.70 83.40 9.16
CA GLY A 127 -28.52 83.88 9.89
C GLY A 127 -28.46 83.46 11.36
N THR A 128 -29.38 82.59 11.80
CA THR A 128 -29.36 81.95 13.12
C THR A 128 -28.21 80.96 13.23
N THR A 129 -27.45 81.01 14.33
CA THR A 129 -26.34 80.09 14.59
C THR A 129 -26.62 79.10 15.69
N ILE A 130 -27.47 79.45 16.67
CA ILE A 130 -27.83 78.56 17.78
C ILE A 130 -29.36 78.59 17.91
N VAL A 131 -29.97 77.44 18.16
CA VAL A 131 -31.41 77.32 18.42
C VAL A 131 -31.60 76.53 19.71
N ASP A 132 -32.42 77.06 20.61
CA ASP A 132 -32.86 76.39 21.83
C ASP A 132 -34.39 76.51 21.91
N VAL A 133 -35.09 75.38 21.89
CA VAL A 133 -36.54 75.33 22.00
C VAL A 133 -36.89 74.46 23.20
N ASP A 134 -37.47 75.07 24.22
CA ASP A 134 -37.78 74.40 25.46
C ASP A 134 -39.30 74.16 25.61
N GLN A 135 -39.71 72.90 25.66
CA GLN A 135 -41.09 72.49 25.95
C GLN A 135 -41.33 72.23 27.45
N THR A 136 -40.36 72.45 28.34
CA THR A 136 -40.51 72.20 29.79
C THR A 136 -41.78 72.84 30.34
N ALA A 137 -42.59 72.06 31.05
CA ALA A 137 -43.94 72.46 31.44
C ALA A 137 -43.95 73.53 32.54
N ASN A 138 -45.00 74.35 32.56
CA ASN A 138 -45.28 75.27 33.68
C ASN A 138 -46.03 74.53 34.82
N THR A 139 -46.81 73.49 34.49
CA THR A 139 -47.56 72.66 35.45
C THR A 139 -47.60 71.19 35.02
N ALA A 140 -47.80 70.27 35.98
CA ALA A 140 -47.70 68.81 35.77
C ALA A 140 -48.80 68.17 34.87
N THR A 141 -49.73 68.93 34.32
CA THR A 141 -50.89 68.44 33.54
C THR A 141 -50.88 68.81 32.05
N ASP A 142 -49.86 69.54 31.59
CA ASP A 142 -49.77 69.95 30.19
C ASP A 142 -49.34 68.76 29.32
N SER A 143 -50.29 68.07 28.68
CA SER A 143 -50.01 67.05 27.67
C SER A 143 -49.63 67.75 26.35
N LYS A 144 -48.36 68.15 26.24
CA LYS A 144 -47.82 68.89 25.09
C LYS A 144 -47.60 67.93 23.92
N ALA A 145 -48.23 68.15 22.76
CA ALA A 145 -47.92 67.39 21.54
C ALA A 145 -46.46 67.65 21.09
N GLY A 146 -45.86 66.75 20.31
CA GLY A 146 -44.48 66.93 19.87
C GLY A 146 -44.36 68.22 19.05
N ALA A 147 -43.39 69.07 19.36
CA ALA A 147 -43.19 70.34 18.66
C ALA A 147 -42.76 70.12 17.21
N VAL A 148 -43.21 70.97 16.29
CA VAL A 148 -42.63 71.06 14.96
C VAL A 148 -41.66 72.25 14.94
N VAL A 149 -40.38 71.98 14.74
CA VAL A 149 -39.32 73.01 14.73
C VAL A 149 -38.61 72.97 13.38
N ASP A 150 -38.70 74.07 12.64
CA ASP A 150 -38.00 74.31 11.39
C ASP A 150 -36.80 75.22 11.65
N ALA A 151 -35.68 74.56 11.92
CA ALA A 151 -34.35 75.13 12.06
C ALA A 151 -33.50 74.89 10.79
N SER A 152 -34.15 74.70 9.63
CA SER A 152 -33.50 74.34 8.36
C SER A 152 -32.45 75.34 7.89
N VAL A 153 -32.46 76.56 8.40
CA VAL A 153 -31.51 77.64 8.09
C VAL A 153 -30.46 77.88 9.19
N ALA A 154 -30.54 77.19 10.33
CA ALA A 154 -29.61 77.36 11.43
C ALA A 154 -28.29 76.64 11.15
N THR A 155 -27.14 77.30 11.38
CA THR A 155 -25.84 76.74 10.98
C THR A 155 -25.04 76.06 12.10
N GLY A 156 -25.34 76.32 13.37
CA GLY A 156 -24.65 75.74 14.54
C GLY A 156 -25.57 74.87 15.38
N ASN A 157 -25.43 74.89 16.71
CA ASN A 157 -26.13 73.95 17.60
C ASN A 157 -27.65 74.15 17.59
N VAL A 158 -28.41 73.05 17.60
CA VAL A 158 -29.87 73.07 17.65
C VAL A 158 -30.33 72.11 18.74
N THR A 159 -30.95 72.63 19.79
CA THR A 159 -31.46 71.86 20.92
C THR A 159 -32.97 72.01 21.01
N VAL A 160 -33.67 70.90 21.19
CA VAL A 160 -35.09 70.87 21.54
C VAL A 160 -35.28 70.04 22.81
N THR A 161 -35.86 70.63 23.84
CA THR A 161 -36.30 69.92 25.05
C THR A 161 -37.76 69.52 24.85
N GLY A 162 -38.05 68.22 24.89
CA GLY A 162 -39.28 67.54 24.49
C GLY A 162 -39.18 66.87 23.11
N ALA A 163 -39.94 65.81 22.89
CA ALA A 163 -40.14 65.15 21.61
C ALA A 163 -40.59 66.15 20.54
N ALA A 164 -40.02 66.01 19.34
CA ALA A 164 -40.22 66.97 18.26
C ALA A 164 -40.01 66.37 16.87
N THR A 165 -40.68 66.98 15.89
CA THR A 165 -40.30 66.92 14.47
C THR A 165 -39.41 68.12 14.17
N LEU A 166 -38.11 67.87 14.05
CA LEU A 166 -37.05 68.85 13.88
C LEU A 166 -36.44 68.77 12.47
N ASP A 167 -36.46 69.87 11.73
CA ASP A 167 -35.61 70.07 10.56
C ASP A 167 -34.44 70.99 10.94
N ALA A 168 -33.23 70.45 11.01
CA ALA A 168 -31.97 71.14 11.25
C ALA A 168 -31.00 70.90 10.07
N SER A 169 -31.51 70.84 8.84
CA SER A 169 -30.77 70.40 7.66
C SER A 169 -29.51 71.21 7.33
N ALA A 170 -29.45 72.51 7.65
CA ALA A 170 -28.25 73.34 7.49
C ALA A 170 -27.28 73.31 8.69
N SER A 171 -27.67 72.70 9.81
CA SER A 171 -26.83 72.68 11.01
C SER A 171 -25.54 71.90 10.72
N THR A 172 -24.42 72.48 11.14
CA THR A 172 -23.11 71.81 11.18
C THR A 172 -22.64 71.55 12.62
N GLY A 173 -23.45 71.97 13.60
CA GLY A 173 -23.20 71.81 15.03
C GLY A 173 -23.75 70.51 15.60
N VAL A 174 -23.94 70.49 16.91
CA VAL A 174 -24.62 69.39 17.62
C VAL A 174 -26.13 69.60 17.54
N VAL A 175 -26.85 68.57 17.10
CA VAL A 175 -28.32 68.55 17.10
C VAL A 175 -28.81 67.63 18.21
N THR A 176 -29.55 68.18 19.15
CA THR A 176 -30.02 67.48 20.35
C THR A 176 -31.53 67.54 20.46
N VAL A 177 -32.18 66.39 20.71
CA VAL A 177 -33.56 66.33 21.19
C VAL A 177 -33.54 65.60 22.53
N GLN A 178 -33.89 66.28 23.61
CA GLN A 178 -33.80 65.76 24.98
C GLN A 178 -35.19 65.63 25.62
N SER A 179 -35.41 64.66 26.51
CA SER A 179 -36.70 64.54 27.21
C SER A 179 -36.90 65.66 28.25
N ILE A 180 -38.16 65.97 28.57
CA ILE A 180 -38.53 67.02 29.56
C ILE A 180 -38.40 66.51 31.02
N ASN A 181 -38.98 65.34 31.33
CA ASN A 181 -38.96 64.70 32.66
C ASN A 181 -39.47 63.23 32.60
N ALA A 182 -39.01 62.32 33.47
CA ALA A 182 -39.52 60.95 33.63
C ALA A 182 -40.99 60.85 34.09
N ALA A 183 -41.54 61.90 34.72
CA ALA A 183 -42.91 61.90 35.24
C ALA A 183 -43.99 62.23 34.19
N VAL A 184 -43.61 62.68 32.98
CA VAL A 184 -44.55 63.10 31.93
C VAL A 184 -44.65 62.02 30.84
N THR A 185 -45.36 60.94 31.13
CA THR A 185 -45.41 59.74 30.27
C THR A 185 -46.02 59.97 28.88
N ASP A 186 -46.96 60.92 28.78
CA ASP A 186 -47.68 61.19 27.52
C ASP A 186 -46.81 61.85 26.45
N GLU A 187 -45.81 62.62 26.87
CA GLU A 187 -44.89 63.31 25.98
C GLU A 187 -43.84 62.33 25.46
N ASN A 188 -43.21 61.60 26.38
CA ASN A 188 -42.14 60.65 26.10
C ASN A 188 -42.56 59.57 25.09
N ALA A 189 -43.85 59.19 25.03
CA ALA A 189 -44.38 58.21 24.09
C ALA A 189 -44.55 58.74 22.64
N LYS A 190 -44.30 60.03 22.38
CA LYS A 190 -44.49 60.65 21.06
C LYS A 190 -43.29 60.40 20.15
N ALA A 191 -43.56 60.38 18.85
CA ALA A 191 -42.53 60.18 17.85
C ALA A 191 -41.58 61.38 17.79
N VAL A 192 -40.28 61.11 17.64
CA VAL A 192 -39.24 62.09 17.39
C VAL A 192 -38.77 61.91 15.95
N SER A 193 -38.67 63.00 15.19
CA SER A 193 -38.16 62.98 13.82
C SER A 193 -37.12 64.07 13.65
N ILE A 194 -35.89 63.73 13.28
CA ILE A 194 -34.77 64.67 13.12
C ILE A 194 -34.26 64.60 11.68
N THR A 195 -34.27 65.72 10.96
CA THR A 195 -33.59 65.88 9.66
C THR A 195 -32.39 66.79 9.84
N ALA A 196 -31.17 66.26 9.74
CA ALA A 196 -29.92 66.97 10.06
C ALA A 196 -28.79 66.58 9.09
N ASN A 197 -29.03 66.80 7.79
CA ASN A 197 -28.16 66.33 6.70
C ASN A 197 -26.68 66.77 6.79
N ASN A 198 -26.40 67.90 7.46
CA ASN A 198 -25.05 68.46 7.57
C ASN A 198 -24.43 68.37 8.96
N ALA A 199 -25.18 67.91 9.96
CA ALA A 199 -24.70 67.87 11.34
C ALA A 199 -23.71 66.73 11.50
N ALA A 200 -22.63 66.97 12.26
CA ALA A 200 -21.64 65.94 12.58
C ALA A 200 -22.09 65.05 13.74
N THR A 201 -22.88 65.60 14.67
CA THR A 201 -23.28 64.93 15.91
C THR A 201 -24.77 65.09 16.15
N ILE A 202 -25.46 63.96 16.33
CA ILE A 202 -26.87 63.89 16.72
C ILE A 202 -26.97 63.18 18.07
N VAL A 203 -27.75 63.73 18.98
CA VAL A 203 -27.98 63.14 20.30
C VAL A 203 -29.47 63.16 20.61
N THR A 204 -30.10 62.00 20.75
CA THR A 204 -31.42 61.91 21.37
C THR A 204 -31.23 61.54 22.82
N ASN A 205 -31.46 62.53 23.68
CA ASN A 205 -31.29 62.50 25.13
C ASN A 205 -29.85 62.63 25.65
N THR A 206 -29.73 63.33 26.78
CA THR A 206 -28.47 63.47 27.55
C THR A 206 -28.70 63.23 29.05
N ASN A 207 -29.93 62.94 29.44
CA ASN A 207 -30.40 62.90 30.82
C ASN A 207 -30.88 61.47 31.15
N THR A 208 -31.08 61.14 32.43
CA THR A 208 -31.44 59.78 32.93
C THR A 208 -32.86 59.31 32.59
N GLU A 209 -33.54 59.94 31.64
CA GLU A 209 -34.99 59.80 31.40
C GLU A 209 -35.24 59.41 29.94
N LEU A 210 -36.42 58.93 29.53
CA LEU A 210 -36.56 58.14 28.29
C LEU A 210 -37.54 58.76 27.27
N LEU A 211 -37.11 58.96 26.02
CA LEU A 211 -37.98 59.16 24.86
C LEU A 211 -38.44 57.76 24.40
N THR A 212 -39.66 57.34 24.75
CA THR A 212 -40.18 55.97 24.52
C THR A 212 -41.02 55.82 23.25
N GLY A 213 -41.26 56.90 22.50
CA GLY A 213 -41.90 56.84 21.18
C GLY A 213 -40.92 56.50 20.05
N ALA A 214 -41.43 56.31 18.84
CA ALA A 214 -40.61 55.97 17.68
C ALA A 214 -39.67 57.12 17.29
N ILE A 215 -38.39 56.81 17.05
CA ILE A 215 -37.36 57.80 16.69
C ILE A 215 -36.96 57.62 15.23
N THR A 216 -37.08 58.69 14.44
CA THR A 216 -36.62 58.75 13.04
C THR A 216 -35.49 59.76 12.89
N ILE A 217 -34.35 59.37 12.33
CA ILE A 217 -33.20 60.26 12.11
C ILE A 217 -32.73 60.18 10.66
N ASN A 218 -32.66 61.32 9.98
CA ASN A 218 -32.03 61.46 8.66
C ASN A 218 -30.84 62.43 8.75
N ALA A 219 -29.64 61.89 8.87
CA ALA A 219 -28.42 62.63 9.15
C ALA A 219 -27.24 62.12 8.31
N ALA A 220 -27.31 62.34 6.99
CA ALA A 220 -26.37 61.79 6.01
C ALA A 220 -24.87 62.05 6.29
N LYS A 221 -24.50 63.16 6.96
CA LYS A 221 -23.10 63.48 7.31
C LYS A 221 -22.73 63.21 8.77
N ALA A 222 -23.66 62.74 9.60
CA ALA A 222 -23.37 62.50 11.00
C ALA A 222 -22.30 61.42 11.14
N SER A 223 -21.21 61.78 11.80
CA SER A 223 -20.13 60.88 12.23
C SER A 223 -20.33 60.41 13.67
N SER A 224 -21.29 60.98 14.39
CA SER A 224 -21.69 60.55 15.72
C SER A 224 -23.20 60.64 15.86
N VAL A 225 -23.86 59.53 16.15
CA VAL A 225 -25.28 59.49 16.48
C VAL A 225 -25.44 58.70 17.76
N THR A 226 -26.14 59.27 18.74
CA THR A 226 -26.45 58.59 20.00
C THR A 226 -27.95 58.59 20.20
N VAL A 227 -28.53 57.40 20.39
CA VAL A 227 -29.92 57.18 20.77
C VAL A 227 -29.97 56.44 22.09
N ASP A 228 -30.30 57.13 23.18
CA ASP A 228 -30.26 56.56 24.53
C ASP A 228 -31.42 55.61 24.85
N ASN A 229 -32.49 55.60 24.04
CA ASN A 229 -33.63 54.70 24.27
C ASN A 229 -34.39 54.38 22.99
N ALA A 230 -34.35 53.12 22.58
CA ALA A 230 -34.95 52.61 21.35
C ALA A 230 -36.24 51.80 21.55
N THR A 231 -36.84 51.80 22.74
CA THR A 231 -38.05 50.99 23.06
C THR A 231 -39.31 51.34 22.24
N GLY A 232 -39.37 52.53 21.64
CA GLY A 232 -40.43 52.90 20.69
C GLY A 232 -40.16 52.48 19.24
N GLY A 233 -39.00 51.88 18.99
CA GLY A 233 -38.43 51.60 17.67
C GLY A 233 -37.60 52.78 17.13
N VAL A 234 -36.55 52.46 16.38
CA VAL A 234 -35.66 53.45 15.76
C VAL A 234 -35.56 53.19 14.27
N THR A 235 -35.64 54.24 13.45
CA THR A 235 -35.31 54.19 12.02
C THR A 235 -34.33 55.31 11.71
N MET A 236 -33.13 54.99 11.25
CA MET A 236 -32.13 56.01 10.96
C MET A 236 -31.35 55.80 9.67
N THR A 237 -30.96 56.92 9.07
CA THR A 237 -29.95 57.00 8.02
C THR A 237 -28.85 57.93 8.50
N ALA A 238 -27.63 57.41 8.69
CA ALA A 238 -26.51 58.18 9.25
C ALA A 238 -25.19 57.82 8.57
N GLY A 239 -24.27 58.77 8.48
CA GLY A 239 -22.92 58.52 7.94
C GLY A 239 -22.85 58.17 6.45
N THR A 240 -23.95 58.29 5.68
CA THR A 240 -24.00 57.92 4.26
C THR A 240 -23.09 58.72 3.34
N THR A 241 -22.71 59.92 3.76
CA THR A 241 -21.81 60.84 3.06
C THR A 241 -20.68 61.35 3.96
N SER A 242 -20.52 60.75 5.15
CA SER A 242 -19.45 61.10 6.08
C SER A 242 -18.10 60.67 5.50
N THR A 243 -17.08 61.51 5.66
CA THR A 243 -15.70 61.17 5.32
C THR A 243 -14.85 60.85 6.55
N ALA A 244 -15.42 60.93 7.75
CA ALA A 244 -14.78 60.63 9.03
C ALA A 244 -15.25 59.27 9.56
N ASP A 245 -14.52 58.72 10.53
CA ASP A 245 -14.98 57.56 11.27
C ASP A 245 -16.34 57.87 11.91
N THR A 246 -17.26 56.93 11.78
CA THR A 246 -18.67 57.13 12.16
C THR A 246 -19.03 56.19 13.30
N THR A 247 -19.45 56.73 14.43
CA THR A 247 -19.93 55.97 15.59
C THR A 247 -21.44 56.17 15.74
N ILE A 248 -22.20 55.08 15.78
CA ILE A 248 -23.64 55.10 16.03
C ILE A 248 -23.89 54.26 17.26
N ARG A 249 -24.48 54.86 18.29
CA ARG A 249 -24.89 54.20 19.52
C ARG A 249 -26.40 54.18 19.62
N VAL A 250 -26.98 53.02 19.90
CA VAL A 250 -28.42 52.82 20.09
C VAL A 250 -28.63 51.93 21.29
N ASP A 251 -29.15 52.50 22.37
CA ASP A 251 -29.39 51.80 23.64
C ASP A 251 -30.87 51.40 23.80
N ASN A 252 -31.13 50.39 24.62
CA ASN A 252 -32.45 49.86 24.95
C ASN A 252 -33.27 49.43 23.72
N ILE A 253 -32.64 48.71 22.78
CA ILE A 253 -33.32 48.12 21.63
C ILE A 253 -34.20 46.98 22.13
N ASP A 254 -35.50 47.02 21.82
CA ASP A 254 -36.46 45.97 22.18
C ASP A 254 -37.06 45.27 20.94
N ALA A 255 -38.19 44.58 21.11
CA ALA A 255 -38.92 43.92 20.02
C ALA A 255 -39.51 44.89 18.97
N SER A 256 -39.62 46.18 19.27
CA SER A 256 -40.00 47.23 18.30
C SER A 256 -38.88 47.48 17.28
N GLY A 257 -37.64 47.24 17.71
CA GLY A 257 -36.44 47.10 16.89
C GLY A 257 -35.78 48.39 16.39
N ALA A 258 -34.54 48.26 15.92
CA ALA A 258 -33.75 49.34 15.34
C ALA A 258 -33.44 49.07 13.86
N THR A 259 -33.82 49.97 12.95
CA THR A 259 -33.45 49.93 11.53
C THR A 259 -32.40 51.00 11.25
N ILE A 260 -31.18 50.59 10.91
CA ILE A 260 -30.02 51.47 10.76
C ILE A 260 -29.48 51.33 9.33
N THR A 261 -29.49 52.42 8.57
CA THR A 261 -28.85 52.51 7.25
C THR A 261 -27.63 53.40 7.32
N THR A 262 -26.47 52.88 6.93
CA THR A 262 -25.21 53.63 6.94
C THR A 262 -24.52 53.66 5.58
N GLY A 263 -23.49 54.50 5.47
CA GLY A 263 -22.74 54.72 4.23
C GLY A 263 -21.76 53.64 3.83
N THR A 264 -20.97 53.98 2.82
CA THR A 264 -19.81 53.18 2.41
C THR A 264 -18.67 53.41 3.41
N GLY A 265 -18.55 52.50 4.39
CA GLY A 265 -17.31 52.31 5.14
C GLY A 265 -16.16 51.93 4.20
N SER A 266 -14.94 51.87 4.71
CA SER A 266 -13.80 51.44 3.89
C SER A 266 -13.91 49.96 3.48
N SER A 267 -13.16 49.53 2.46
CA SER A 267 -13.01 48.12 2.11
C SER A 267 -12.18 47.32 3.13
N THR A 268 -11.47 47.98 4.06
CA THR A 268 -10.59 47.32 5.03
C THR A 268 -10.76 47.86 6.44
N ALA A 269 -10.37 47.04 7.43
CA ALA A 269 -10.42 47.39 8.85
C ALA A 269 -9.44 48.52 9.24
N ALA A 270 -8.40 48.78 8.44
CA ALA A 270 -7.35 49.76 8.75
C ALA A 270 -7.67 51.20 8.31
N ASP A 271 -8.75 51.37 7.54
CA ASP A 271 -9.20 52.62 6.97
C ASP A 271 -10.53 53.07 7.63
N LYS A 272 -11.13 54.16 7.12
CA LYS A 272 -12.37 54.79 7.64
C LYS A 272 -13.41 53.76 8.10
N GLN A 273 -13.72 53.77 9.40
CA GLN A 273 -14.54 52.76 10.06
C GLN A 273 -15.94 53.28 10.38
N ILE A 274 -16.95 52.40 10.25
CA ILE A 274 -18.26 52.58 10.86
C ILE A 274 -18.31 51.67 12.09
N THR A 275 -18.59 52.23 13.25
CA THR A 275 -18.76 51.51 14.52
C THR A 275 -20.22 51.62 14.95
N LEU A 276 -20.87 50.48 15.15
CA LEU A 276 -22.21 50.38 15.72
C LEU A 276 -22.09 49.81 17.13
N ASP A 277 -22.63 50.54 18.09
CA ASP A 277 -22.75 50.18 19.51
C ASP A 277 -24.24 50.00 19.79
N LEU A 278 -24.69 48.74 19.84
CA LEU A 278 -26.09 48.35 19.95
C LEU A 278 -26.28 47.64 21.29
N ASP A 279 -27.06 48.24 22.19
CA ASP A 279 -27.38 47.67 23.49
C ASP A 279 -28.87 47.33 23.54
N GLY A 280 -29.16 46.07 23.85
CA GLY A 280 -30.52 45.56 23.99
C GLY A 280 -31.20 46.02 25.29
N THR A 281 -32.32 45.40 25.58
CA THR A 281 -32.96 45.43 26.89
C THR A 281 -32.65 44.15 27.67
N ALA A 282 -33.10 44.05 28.92
CA ALA A 282 -32.98 42.79 29.67
C ALA A 282 -33.95 41.68 29.19
N LEU A 283 -34.71 41.91 28.11
CA LEU A 283 -35.56 40.91 27.48
C LEU A 283 -34.73 40.04 26.52
N THR A 284 -35.37 39.07 25.86
CA THR A 284 -34.68 38.11 24.97
C THR A 284 -35.25 38.15 23.55
N THR A 285 -35.79 39.28 23.15
CA THR A 285 -36.56 39.44 21.89
C THR A 285 -36.08 40.63 21.08
N ASP A 286 -34.87 41.10 21.36
CA ASP A 286 -34.39 42.38 20.88
C ASP A 286 -33.88 42.22 19.44
N THR A 287 -34.29 43.14 18.57
CA THR A 287 -34.10 42.98 17.12
C THR A 287 -33.53 44.23 16.47
N ALA A 288 -32.52 44.06 15.63
CA ALA A 288 -31.95 45.15 14.83
C ALA A 288 -31.80 44.73 13.37
N THR A 289 -32.04 45.68 12.46
CA THR A 289 -31.79 45.56 11.03
C THR A 289 -30.75 46.59 10.63
N VAL A 290 -29.65 46.15 10.04
CA VAL A 290 -28.55 46.99 9.61
C VAL A 290 -28.32 46.82 8.12
N SER A 291 -28.28 47.94 7.39
CA SER A 291 -27.88 48.00 5.99
C SER A 291 -26.70 48.95 5.83
N ALA A 292 -25.56 48.41 5.40
CA ALA A 292 -24.29 49.16 5.35
C ALA A 292 -23.41 48.71 4.18
N ALA A 293 -22.34 49.43 3.88
CA ALA A 293 -21.37 49.06 2.86
C ALA A 293 -19.93 49.16 3.41
N GLY A 294 -19.01 48.37 2.85
CA GLY A 294 -17.60 48.36 3.30
C GLY A 294 -17.39 47.58 4.60
N TYR A 295 -16.63 48.13 5.54
CA TYR A 295 -16.24 47.51 6.80
C TYR A 295 -16.95 48.19 7.98
N VAL A 296 -17.70 47.41 8.75
CA VAL A 296 -18.51 47.86 9.87
C VAL A 296 -18.15 47.06 11.11
N SER A 297 -17.69 47.73 12.16
CA SER A 297 -17.56 47.14 13.50
C SER A 297 -18.93 47.18 14.18
N VAL A 298 -19.37 46.06 14.75
CA VAL A 298 -20.64 45.96 15.45
C VAL A 298 -20.39 45.38 16.83
N ASP A 299 -20.77 46.10 17.88
CA ASP A 299 -20.90 45.62 19.23
C ASP A 299 -22.39 45.47 19.54
N SER A 300 -22.84 44.24 19.77
CA SER A 300 -24.26 43.89 20.03
C SER A 300 -24.58 43.73 21.51
N LEU A 301 -23.60 43.87 22.40
CA LEU A 301 -23.81 44.03 23.85
C LEU A 301 -23.79 45.50 24.25
N GLY A 302 -23.11 46.30 23.43
CA GLY A 302 -22.87 47.70 23.67
C GLY A 302 -22.28 48.01 25.03
N THR A 303 -22.45 49.25 25.47
CA THR A 303 -21.94 49.72 26.77
C THR A 303 -22.76 49.28 27.98
N GLY A 304 -24.05 48.94 27.81
CA GLY A 304 -24.95 48.50 28.88
C GLY A 304 -24.96 46.99 29.15
N ALA A 305 -24.28 46.21 28.30
CA ALA A 305 -24.10 44.76 28.40
C ALA A 305 -25.38 43.92 28.27
N ASN A 306 -26.42 44.44 27.62
CA ASN A 306 -27.57 43.64 27.22
C ASN A 306 -27.50 43.34 25.71
N LEU A 307 -27.79 42.10 25.35
CA LEU A 307 -27.60 41.61 24.00
C LEU A 307 -28.75 41.99 23.08
N VAL A 308 -28.46 42.32 21.82
CA VAL A 308 -29.46 42.27 20.75
C VAL A 308 -29.53 40.85 20.18
N GLU A 309 -30.57 40.08 20.47
CA GLU A 309 -30.63 38.65 20.10
C GLU A 309 -30.72 38.40 18.59
N THR A 310 -31.35 39.30 17.82
CA THR A 310 -31.56 39.09 16.38
C THR A 310 -31.02 40.25 15.57
N LEU A 311 -30.02 39.99 14.72
CA LEU A 311 -29.48 40.97 13.77
C LEU A 311 -29.77 40.56 12.33
N SER A 312 -30.56 41.37 11.62
CA SER A 312 -30.71 41.26 10.18
C SER A 312 -29.71 42.16 9.47
N LEU A 313 -28.84 41.60 8.63
CA LEU A 313 -27.68 42.29 8.05
C LEU A 313 -27.76 42.27 6.52
N SER A 314 -27.45 43.39 5.87
CA SER A 314 -27.50 43.53 4.41
C SER A 314 -26.50 44.53 3.85
N GLY A 315 -26.07 44.34 2.60
CA GLY A 315 -25.31 45.35 1.88
C GLY A 315 -26.16 46.54 1.45
N ASN A 316 -25.61 47.76 1.54
CA ASN A 316 -26.22 48.98 1.04
C ASN A 316 -25.59 49.38 -0.30
N GLY A 317 -26.05 48.74 -1.39
CA GLY A 317 -25.56 49.01 -2.75
C GLY A 317 -24.15 48.50 -3.08
N ALA A 318 -23.44 47.93 -2.11
CA ALA A 318 -22.13 47.30 -2.25
C ALA A 318 -21.94 46.18 -1.22
N ALA A 319 -20.88 45.37 -1.38
CA ALA A 319 -20.53 44.33 -0.42
C ALA A 319 -20.17 44.92 0.96
N VAL A 320 -20.38 44.14 2.01
CA VAL A 320 -20.16 44.57 3.40
C VAL A 320 -19.56 43.46 4.26
N THR A 321 -18.65 43.84 5.15
CA THR A 321 -18.15 43.00 6.25
C THR A 321 -18.59 43.60 7.58
N TYR A 322 -19.36 42.84 8.34
CA TYR A 322 -19.74 43.13 9.71
C TYR A 322 -18.80 42.38 10.67
N ALA A 323 -17.87 43.11 11.27
CA ALA A 323 -16.96 42.59 12.28
C ALA A 323 -17.56 42.72 13.67
N MET A 324 -17.90 41.59 14.28
CA MET A 324 -18.53 41.54 15.58
C MET A 324 -17.45 41.71 16.66
N THR A 325 -17.50 42.81 17.39
CA THR A 325 -16.61 43.13 18.51
C THR A 325 -17.37 42.91 19.81
N ALA A 326 -16.91 41.98 20.65
CA ALA A 326 -17.47 41.64 21.97
C ALA A 326 -18.78 40.80 22.03
N ASP A 327 -19.31 40.32 20.90
CA ASP A 327 -20.52 39.47 20.92
C ASP A 327 -20.32 38.21 21.76
N SER A 328 -21.07 38.09 22.85
CA SER A 328 -21.04 36.97 23.81
C SER A 328 -22.46 36.48 24.05
N ALA A 329 -22.76 35.27 23.57
CA ALA A 329 -24.00 34.49 23.72
C ALA A 329 -25.06 34.66 22.61
N SER A 330 -25.60 33.53 22.10
CA SER A 330 -26.92 33.32 21.46
C SER A 330 -27.41 34.21 20.29
N THR A 331 -26.65 35.16 19.77
CA THR A 331 -27.10 36.04 18.67
C THR A 331 -27.48 35.24 17.40
N SER A 332 -28.61 35.59 16.80
CA SER A 332 -29.07 35.09 15.50
C SER A 332 -28.81 36.13 14.42
N TYR A 333 -27.95 35.80 13.46
CA TYR A 333 -27.69 36.62 12.29
C TYR A 333 -28.54 36.15 11.12
N THR A 334 -29.32 37.04 10.53
CA THR A 334 -30.04 36.79 9.27
C THR A 334 -29.44 37.65 8.17
N LEU A 335 -28.78 37.03 7.19
CA LEU A 335 -28.16 37.74 6.08
C LEU A 335 -29.18 37.88 4.95
N THR A 336 -29.37 39.11 4.46
CA THR A 336 -30.39 39.48 3.46
C THR A 336 -29.78 40.36 2.36
N GLY A 337 -30.50 40.52 1.25
CA GLY A 337 -30.11 41.39 0.14
C GLY A 337 -29.51 40.68 -1.07
N SER A 338 -29.00 41.44 -2.04
CA SER A 338 -28.38 40.92 -3.27
C SER A 338 -26.88 41.19 -3.38
N GLN A 339 -26.28 41.72 -2.30
CA GLN A 339 -24.86 42.04 -2.19
C GLN A 339 -24.18 40.94 -1.37
N SER A 340 -22.87 40.75 -1.54
CA SER A 340 -22.13 39.85 -0.67
C SER A 340 -22.06 40.41 0.75
N VAL A 341 -22.40 39.57 1.73
CA VAL A 341 -22.41 39.93 3.16
C VAL A 341 -21.50 38.98 3.91
N THR A 342 -20.50 39.54 4.59
CA THR A 342 -19.59 38.78 5.45
C THR A 342 -19.86 39.13 6.91
N VAL A 343 -20.09 38.13 7.76
CA VAL A 343 -20.03 38.27 9.21
C VAL A 343 -18.68 37.75 9.67
N GLN A 344 -17.91 38.59 10.36
CA GLN A 344 -16.59 38.27 10.86
C GLN A 344 -16.62 38.11 12.38
N ASN A 345 -16.26 36.93 12.89
CA ASN A 345 -16.27 36.61 14.32
C ASN A 345 -15.28 35.49 14.66
N THR A 346 -15.08 35.20 15.96
CA THR A 346 -14.28 34.06 16.43
C THR A 346 -15.07 32.75 16.34
N ALA A 347 -14.38 31.60 16.26
CA ALA A 347 -15.04 30.29 16.24
C ALA A 347 -15.90 30.05 17.50
N ALA A 348 -15.46 30.51 18.67
CA ALA A 348 -16.20 30.38 19.93
C ALA A 348 -17.54 31.11 19.91
N ASN A 349 -17.58 32.29 19.28
CA ASN A 349 -18.79 33.09 19.19
C ASN A 349 -19.76 32.50 18.16
N PHE A 350 -19.26 32.02 17.01
CA PHE A 350 -20.09 31.29 16.07
C PHE A 350 -20.65 29.98 16.63
N ALA A 351 -19.96 29.34 17.58
CA ALA A 351 -20.41 28.07 18.17
C ALA A 351 -21.74 28.16 18.94
N VAL A 352 -22.09 29.37 19.38
CA VAL A 352 -23.32 29.65 20.12
C VAL A 352 -24.29 30.55 19.36
N ALA A 353 -23.91 30.98 18.16
CA ALA A 353 -24.73 31.80 17.29
C ALA A 353 -25.47 30.94 16.26
N THR A 354 -26.53 31.50 15.67
CA THR A 354 -27.13 30.95 14.45
C THR A 354 -26.92 31.94 13.32
N LEU A 355 -26.53 31.47 12.14
CA LEU A 355 -26.41 32.33 10.97
C LEU A 355 -27.25 31.72 9.87
N THR A 356 -28.23 32.48 9.38
CA THR A 356 -29.14 32.05 8.33
C THR A 356 -28.95 32.93 7.10
N ASP A 357 -28.67 32.30 5.96
CA ASP A 357 -28.76 32.94 4.66
C ASP A 357 -30.21 32.92 4.14
N SER A 358 -30.74 34.09 3.82
CA SER A 358 -32.06 34.25 3.19
C SER A 358 -31.98 34.71 1.73
N THR A 359 -30.77 34.82 1.20
CA THR A 359 -30.45 35.37 -0.13
C THR A 359 -30.23 34.27 -1.16
N THR A 360 -30.31 34.65 -2.43
CA THR A 360 -30.00 33.75 -3.57
C THR A 360 -29.11 34.41 -4.64
N ALA A 361 -28.77 35.69 -4.46
CA ALA A 361 -28.14 36.51 -5.51
C ALA A 361 -26.77 37.08 -5.12
N GLY A 362 -26.40 37.07 -3.83
CA GLY A 362 -25.09 37.49 -3.32
C GLY A 362 -24.47 36.38 -2.47
N THR A 363 -23.15 36.40 -2.28
CA THR A 363 -22.46 35.39 -1.46
C THR A 363 -22.53 35.73 0.02
N THR A 364 -23.01 34.81 0.84
CA THR A 364 -22.91 34.94 2.30
C THR A 364 -21.64 34.28 2.85
N THR A 365 -20.95 34.95 3.75
CA THR A 365 -19.69 34.43 4.31
C THR A 365 -19.64 34.56 5.82
N ALA A 366 -19.40 33.45 6.51
CA ALA A 366 -18.99 33.44 7.91
C ALA A 366 -17.46 33.41 7.97
N LYS A 367 -16.84 34.56 8.24
CA LYS A 367 -15.38 34.68 8.34
C LYS A 367 -14.91 34.44 9.78
N VAL A 368 -14.24 33.32 9.99
CA VAL A 368 -13.68 32.89 11.29
C VAL A 368 -12.27 33.46 11.45
N THR A 369 -12.11 34.38 12.40
CA THR A 369 -10.82 35.08 12.65
C THR A 369 -9.93 34.40 13.65
N THR A 370 -10.43 33.42 14.39
CA THR A 370 -9.64 32.63 15.33
C THR A 370 -10.21 31.23 15.31
N VAL A 371 -9.42 30.29 14.78
CA VAL A 371 -9.79 28.89 14.65
C VAL A 371 -9.58 28.19 16.00
N ALA A 372 -10.64 27.55 16.50
CA ALA A 372 -10.64 26.80 17.75
C ALA A 372 -11.64 25.64 17.66
N THR A 373 -11.58 24.70 18.60
CA THR A 373 -12.59 23.64 18.71
C THR A 373 -13.95 24.25 19.00
N ALA A 374 -14.89 24.10 18.06
CA ALA A 374 -16.16 24.80 18.05
C ALA A 374 -17.23 24.02 17.26
N ASP A 375 -18.50 24.22 17.60
CA ASP A 375 -19.62 23.66 16.85
C ASP A 375 -20.26 24.70 15.94
N LEU A 376 -19.80 24.77 14.70
CA LEU A 376 -20.27 25.71 13.69
C LEU A 376 -21.48 25.17 12.91
N SER A 377 -22.14 24.10 13.37
CA SER A 377 -23.29 23.53 12.66
C SER A 377 -24.53 24.43 12.63
N GLY A 378 -24.56 25.50 13.44
CA GLY A 378 -25.56 26.57 13.38
C GLY A 378 -25.34 27.60 12.27
N ILE A 379 -24.26 27.49 11.50
CA ILE A 379 -23.95 28.41 10.39
C ILE A 379 -24.48 27.84 9.06
N ALA A 380 -25.47 28.51 8.49
CA ALA A 380 -25.94 28.32 7.13
C ALA A 380 -25.53 29.54 6.27
N ALA A 381 -24.28 29.54 5.82
CA ALA A 381 -23.72 30.49 4.87
C ALA A 381 -23.25 29.76 3.60
N ASP A 382 -23.15 30.47 2.48
CA ASP A 382 -22.56 29.93 1.26
C ASP A 382 -21.09 29.52 1.48
N VAL A 383 -20.36 30.25 2.33
CA VAL A 383 -18.95 30.01 2.64
C VAL A 383 -18.65 30.23 4.14
N ILE A 384 -17.93 29.29 4.75
CA ILE A 384 -17.25 29.44 6.04
C ILE A 384 -15.76 29.67 5.75
N LEU A 385 -15.28 30.92 5.84
CA LEU A 385 -13.91 31.29 5.53
C LEU A 385 -13.04 31.25 6.79
N LEU A 386 -12.01 30.41 6.80
CA LEU A 386 -10.99 30.38 7.85
C LEU A 386 -9.86 31.31 7.45
N SER A 387 -9.71 32.46 8.13
CA SER A 387 -8.77 33.51 7.73
C SER A 387 -7.57 33.68 8.66
N ASP A 388 -7.35 32.75 9.59
CA ASP A 388 -6.24 32.78 10.53
C ASP A 388 -5.75 31.36 10.82
N THR A 389 -4.51 31.24 11.31
CA THR A 389 -3.89 29.97 11.67
C THR A 389 -4.40 29.50 13.04
N GLY A 390 -4.94 28.29 13.11
CA GLY A 390 -5.38 27.68 14.37
C GLY A 390 -4.29 26.91 15.12
N THR A 391 -4.51 26.72 16.42
CA THR A 391 -3.95 25.58 17.17
C THR A 391 -4.85 24.35 16.99
N SER A 392 -4.36 23.14 17.28
CA SER A 392 -5.08 21.90 16.95
C SER A 392 -6.57 21.94 17.29
N ALA A 393 -7.42 22.07 16.28
CA ALA A 393 -8.84 22.41 16.44
C ALA A 393 -9.73 21.40 15.72
N THR A 394 -10.84 21.02 16.36
CA THR A 394 -11.91 20.25 15.72
C THR A 394 -13.14 21.13 15.52
N MET A 395 -13.47 21.41 14.27
CA MET A 395 -14.68 22.15 13.91
C MET A 395 -15.81 21.19 13.57
N THR A 396 -16.90 21.23 14.34
CA THR A 396 -18.12 20.49 13.99
C THR A 396 -18.96 21.34 13.03
N VAL A 397 -19.41 20.78 11.91
CA VAL A 397 -20.18 21.49 10.88
C VAL A 397 -21.41 20.71 10.46
N ALA A 398 -22.40 21.42 9.89
CA ALA A 398 -23.56 20.79 9.28
C ALA A 398 -23.19 20.08 7.97
N THR A 399 -24.05 19.15 7.53
CA THR A 399 -23.89 18.55 6.20
C THR A 399 -24.10 19.61 5.11
N GLY A 400 -23.29 19.56 4.06
CA GLY A 400 -23.25 20.55 2.97
C GLY A 400 -22.44 21.81 3.29
N ALA A 401 -21.76 21.87 4.44
CA ALA A 401 -20.94 23.03 4.78
C ALA A 401 -19.79 23.24 3.78
N ASN A 402 -19.65 24.46 3.28
CA ASN A 402 -18.58 24.90 2.39
C ASN A 402 -17.52 25.64 3.20
N ILE A 403 -16.42 24.97 3.53
CA ILE A 403 -15.31 25.54 4.26
C ILE A 403 -14.26 26.01 3.25
N GLN A 404 -13.84 27.26 3.34
CA GLN A 404 -12.75 27.80 2.55
C GLN A 404 -11.55 28.11 3.45
N LEU A 405 -10.38 27.53 3.14
CA LEU A 405 -9.13 27.84 3.85
C LEU A 405 -8.49 29.07 3.20
N GLY A 406 -8.42 30.17 3.94
CA GLY A 406 -7.81 31.43 3.52
C GLY A 406 -6.49 31.77 4.19
N ALA A 407 -5.95 30.85 4.99
CA ALA A 407 -4.64 30.94 5.63
C ALA A 407 -4.15 29.53 5.96
N ASP A 408 -2.82 29.35 6.03
CA ASP A 408 -2.18 28.10 6.46
C ASP A 408 -2.74 27.57 7.78
N GLN A 409 -2.91 26.25 7.88
CA GLN A 409 -3.29 25.57 9.12
C GLN A 409 -2.14 24.67 9.56
N THR A 410 -1.00 25.27 9.93
CA THR A 410 0.26 24.56 10.19
C THR A 410 0.23 23.57 11.37
N THR A 411 -0.85 23.54 12.15
CA THR A 411 -1.08 22.56 13.22
C THR A 411 -2.13 21.52 12.81
N ALA A 412 -2.50 20.59 13.69
CA ALA A 412 -3.48 19.55 13.34
C ALA A 412 -4.88 20.18 13.11
N PHE A 413 -5.47 19.98 11.94
CA PHE A 413 -6.77 20.55 11.58
C PHE A 413 -7.79 19.44 11.43
N ALA A 414 -8.88 19.49 12.20
CA ALA A 414 -9.91 18.46 12.16
C ALA A 414 -11.30 19.03 11.86
N ILE A 415 -12.06 18.32 11.05
CA ILE A 415 -13.46 18.62 10.75
C ILE A 415 -14.33 17.45 11.20
N ALA A 416 -15.45 17.75 11.85
CA ALA A 416 -16.43 16.77 12.26
C ALA A 416 -17.79 17.06 11.64
N GLY A 417 -18.44 16.03 11.09
CA GLY A 417 -19.85 16.11 10.72
C GLY A 417 -20.73 16.13 11.99
N LYS A 418 -21.68 17.05 12.08
CA LYS A 418 -22.64 17.11 13.20
C LYS A 418 -23.54 15.88 13.25
N THR A 419 -23.94 15.39 12.09
CA THR A 419 -24.76 14.20 11.89
C THR A 419 -23.97 13.15 11.11
N ALA A 420 -24.27 11.87 11.30
CA ALA A 420 -23.71 10.81 10.46
C ALA A 420 -24.01 11.05 8.97
N ASN A 421 -23.16 10.52 8.10
CA ASN A 421 -23.23 10.68 6.64
C ASN A 421 -23.15 12.14 6.15
N ALA A 422 -22.46 13.00 6.89
CA ALA A 422 -22.25 14.39 6.48
C ALA A 422 -21.43 14.46 5.19
N THR A 423 -21.83 15.35 4.29
CA THR A 423 -21.01 15.84 3.20
C THR A 423 -20.35 17.15 3.65
N VAL A 424 -19.06 17.29 3.43
CA VAL A 424 -18.32 18.53 3.73
C VAL A 424 -17.54 18.93 2.48
N ASN A 425 -17.60 20.21 2.12
CA ASN A 425 -16.83 20.75 1.01
C ASN A 425 -15.70 21.61 1.58
N LEU A 426 -14.48 21.38 1.12
CA LEU A 426 -13.27 22.07 1.54
C LEU A 426 -12.61 22.68 0.30
N ALA A 427 -12.58 24.00 0.22
CA ALA A 427 -12.00 24.75 -0.89
C ALA A 427 -10.75 25.51 -0.44
N MET A 428 -9.75 25.58 -1.32
CA MET A 428 -8.55 26.37 -1.09
C MET A 428 -8.74 27.79 -1.62
N ALA A 429 -8.51 28.81 -0.80
CA ALA A 429 -8.43 30.18 -1.28
C ALA A 429 -7.03 30.51 -1.80
N ASP A 430 -6.91 31.72 -2.36
CA ASP A 430 -5.62 32.33 -2.62
C ASP A 430 -5.04 32.88 -1.31
N ASP A 431 -3.96 32.26 -0.82
CA ASP A 431 -3.22 32.71 0.37
C ASP A 431 -2.25 33.88 0.08
N THR A 432 -2.21 34.39 -1.16
CA THR A 432 -1.33 35.51 -1.45
C THR A 432 -1.89 36.84 -0.91
N ALA A 433 -1.19 37.38 0.06
CA ALA A 433 -1.03 38.83 0.15
C ALA A 433 -0.26 39.34 -1.10
N ALA A 434 -0.96 39.42 -2.24
CA ALA A 434 -0.66 40.26 -3.40
C ALA A 434 0.74 40.21 -4.07
N ASN A 435 1.59 39.18 -3.90
CA ASN A 435 2.97 39.23 -4.46
C ASN A 435 3.50 38.00 -5.22
N GLY A 436 2.62 37.20 -5.85
CA GLY A 436 2.99 36.44 -7.07
C GLY A 436 4.05 35.34 -6.96
N THR A 437 4.48 34.92 -5.77
CA THR A 437 5.25 33.68 -5.57
C THR A 437 4.33 32.54 -5.14
N THR A 438 4.70 31.33 -5.54
CA THR A 438 3.94 30.07 -5.50
C THR A 438 2.90 29.93 -4.38
N ILE A 439 1.66 29.64 -4.77
CA ILE A 439 0.46 29.50 -3.93
C ILE A 439 0.47 28.11 -3.28
N GLU A 440 0.74 28.00 -1.97
CA GLU A 440 0.69 26.73 -1.25
C GLU A 440 0.03 26.94 0.12
N LEU A 441 -1.15 26.34 0.31
CA LEU A 441 -1.76 26.23 1.62
C LEU A 441 -1.26 24.95 2.29
N THR A 442 -0.52 25.11 3.39
CA THR A 442 0.00 24.02 4.19
C THR A 442 -0.91 23.76 5.37
N VAL A 443 -1.39 22.52 5.47
CA VAL A 443 -2.11 21.97 6.61
C VAL A 443 -1.18 21.00 7.34
N GLY A 444 -1.23 20.98 8.67
CA GLY A 444 -0.60 19.93 9.47
C GLY A 444 -1.29 18.58 9.26
N ALA A 445 -1.42 17.80 10.32
CA ALA A 445 -2.21 16.56 10.26
C ALA A 445 -3.70 16.91 10.07
N PHE A 446 -4.28 16.50 8.96
CA PHE A 446 -5.69 16.71 8.66
C PHE A 446 -6.52 15.51 9.10
N THR A 447 -7.67 15.73 9.73
CA THR A 447 -8.55 14.63 10.18
C THR A 447 -10.02 14.94 9.93
N ALA A 448 -10.76 13.97 9.40
CA ALA A 448 -12.22 14.02 9.36
C ALA A 448 -12.82 13.01 10.35
N SER A 449 -13.88 13.40 11.06
CA SER A 449 -14.58 12.45 11.96
C SER A 449 -15.34 11.37 11.18
N SER A 450 -15.66 10.26 11.83
CA SER A 450 -16.48 9.17 11.28
C SER A 450 -17.91 9.55 10.88
N ASN A 451 -18.36 10.75 11.26
CA ASN A 451 -19.64 11.27 10.77
C ASN A 451 -19.53 11.82 9.35
N VAL A 452 -18.33 12.11 8.84
CA VAL A 452 -18.10 12.62 7.48
C VAL A 452 -18.00 11.43 6.51
N LYS A 453 -19.01 11.27 5.65
CA LYS A 453 -19.02 10.23 4.62
C LYS A 453 -18.45 10.72 3.30
N THR A 454 -18.63 12.00 2.99
CA THR A 454 -18.11 12.59 1.75
C THR A 454 -17.37 13.86 2.10
N LEU A 455 -16.09 13.90 1.75
CA LEU A 455 -15.27 15.09 1.83
C LEU A 455 -14.88 15.49 0.41
N ASN A 456 -15.36 16.64 -0.05
CA ASN A 456 -15.01 17.18 -1.36
C ASN A 456 -13.90 18.22 -1.18
N LEU A 457 -12.72 17.97 -1.74
CA LEU A 457 -11.58 18.86 -1.76
C LEU A 457 -11.51 19.57 -3.12
N ASP A 458 -11.68 20.89 -3.13
CA ASP A 458 -11.56 21.73 -4.31
C ASP A 458 -10.23 22.51 -4.30
N ALA A 459 -9.29 22.05 -5.12
CA ALA A 459 -7.99 22.65 -5.37
C ALA A 459 -7.97 23.42 -6.72
N THR A 460 -9.05 24.12 -7.05
CA THR A 460 -9.12 24.96 -8.27
C THR A 460 -8.23 26.20 -8.17
N VAL A 461 -8.20 26.85 -7.01
CA VAL A 461 -7.52 28.15 -6.81
C VAL A 461 -6.13 27.98 -6.19
N GLY A 462 -6.02 27.25 -5.07
CA GLY A 462 -4.77 27.03 -4.33
C GLY A 462 -4.34 25.56 -4.29
N ARG A 463 -3.03 25.32 -4.14
CA ARG A 463 -2.48 23.97 -3.86
C ARG A 463 -2.83 23.58 -2.42
N PHE A 464 -3.05 22.29 -2.19
CA PHE A 464 -3.27 21.73 -0.86
C PHE A 464 -2.10 20.82 -0.49
N THR A 465 -1.42 21.09 0.62
CA THR A 465 -0.38 20.21 1.15
C THR A 465 -0.71 19.85 2.60
N ALA A 466 -0.91 18.58 2.89
CA ALA A 466 -1.08 18.07 4.26
C ALA A 466 0.10 17.17 4.65
N THR A 467 0.54 17.24 5.92
CA THR A 467 1.58 16.32 6.43
C THR A 467 1.09 14.87 6.55
N GLY A 468 -0.23 14.70 6.67
CA GLY A 468 -0.92 13.42 6.71
C GLY A 468 -2.43 13.65 6.78
N VAL A 469 -3.20 12.68 6.31
CA VAL A 469 -4.66 12.73 6.24
C VAL A 469 -5.23 11.50 6.93
N THR A 470 -6.12 11.68 7.90
CA THR A 470 -6.80 10.58 8.59
C THR A 470 -8.30 10.70 8.41
N LEU A 471 -8.90 9.76 7.68
CA LEU A 471 -10.33 9.67 7.46
C LEU A 471 -10.89 8.37 8.06
N ASP A 472 -12.21 8.24 8.11
CA ASP A 472 -12.81 6.97 8.52
C ASP A 472 -12.68 5.93 7.42
N THR A 473 -12.10 4.78 7.77
CA THR A 473 -11.81 3.66 6.87
C THR A 473 -12.73 2.47 7.12
N THR A 474 -13.65 2.56 8.09
CA THR A 474 -14.42 1.42 8.60
C THR A 474 -15.81 1.28 7.96
N GLY A 475 -16.19 0.04 7.61
CA GLY A 475 -17.55 -0.28 7.14
C GLY A 475 -17.94 0.28 5.76
N SER A 476 -19.25 0.33 5.49
CA SER A 476 -19.86 0.88 4.27
C SER A 476 -20.03 2.42 4.31
N ASP A 477 -19.76 3.02 5.47
CA ASP A 477 -19.90 4.46 5.71
C ASP A 477 -18.54 5.15 5.82
N ALA A 478 -17.46 4.46 5.45
CA ALA A 478 -16.12 5.03 5.31
C ALA A 478 -16.13 6.29 4.45
N THR A 479 -15.28 7.25 4.81
CA THR A 479 -15.20 8.54 4.13
C THR A 479 -14.65 8.36 2.71
N THR A 480 -15.38 8.88 1.73
CA THR A 480 -14.88 9.10 0.38
C THR A 480 -14.28 10.51 0.28
N LEU A 481 -12.99 10.58 -0.08
CA LEU A 481 -12.31 11.84 -0.40
C LEU A 481 -12.40 12.08 -1.91
N ASN A 482 -13.24 13.02 -2.32
CA ASN A 482 -13.31 13.47 -3.71
C ASN A 482 -12.36 14.66 -3.89
N ILE A 483 -11.54 14.66 -4.94
CA ILE A 483 -10.59 15.75 -5.22
C ILE A 483 -10.89 16.30 -6.62
N ALA A 484 -11.01 17.61 -6.72
CA ALA A 484 -11.23 18.32 -7.98
C ALA A 484 -10.32 19.55 -8.08
N GLY A 485 -10.15 20.07 -9.29
CA GLY A 485 -9.41 21.29 -9.57
C GLY A 485 -8.16 21.09 -10.42
N THR A 486 -7.29 22.11 -10.40
CA THR A 486 -6.14 22.23 -11.32
C THR A 486 -4.81 22.45 -10.61
N LYS A 487 -4.83 22.63 -9.28
CA LYS A 487 -3.63 22.83 -8.47
C LYS A 487 -3.26 21.54 -7.76
N ASN A 488 -1.97 21.30 -7.61
CA ASN A 488 -1.46 20.06 -7.02
C ASN A 488 -2.00 19.85 -5.59
N VAL A 489 -2.18 18.59 -5.25
CA VAL A 489 -2.65 18.12 -3.95
C VAL A 489 -1.65 17.10 -3.41
N THR A 490 -1.08 17.37 -2.24
CA THR A 490 -0.20 16.46 -1.51
C THR A 490 -0.89 16.04 -0.22
N LEU A 491 -1.16 14.75 -0.04
CA LEU A 491 -1.88 14.21 1.13
C LEU A 491 -0.94 13.66 2.21
N GLY A 492 0.35 13.52 1.91
CA GLY A 492 1.31 12.88 2.81
C GLY A 492 0.92 11.43 3.11
N ASN A 493 1.05 11.01 4.37
CA ASN A 493 0.56 9.70 4.82
C ASN A 493 -0.98 9.76 4.96
N ALA A 494 -1.70 9.16 4.01
CA ALA A 494 -3.14 9.20 3.93
C ALA A 494 -3.78 7.87 4.38
N ALA A 495 -4.50 7.90 5.49
CA ALA A 495 -5.42 6.87 5.91
C ALA A 495 -6.82 7.14 5.35
N ALA A 496 -7.06 6.73 4.10
CA ALA A 496 -8.32 6.94 3.38
C ALA A 496 -8.70 5.71 2.55
N LYS A 497 -9.92 5.19 2.75
CA LYS A 497 -10.39 4.00 2.02
C LYS A 497 -10.65 4.28 0.53
N THR A 498 -11.18 5.45 0.21
CA THR A 498 -11.48 5.85 -1.17
C THR A 498 -10.97 7.27 -1.42
N ILE A 499 -10.08 7.42 -2.40
CA ILE A 499 -9.64 8.70 -2.96
C ILE A 499 -10.10 8.74 -4.41
N ALA A 500 -11.00 9.67 -4.75
CA ALA A 500 -11.60 9.78 -6.07
C ALA A 500 -11.26 11.14 -6.69
N ALA A 501 -10.33 11.14 -7.64
CA ALA A 501 -9.80 12.34 -8.30
C ALA A 501 -9.82 12.21 -9.84
N ALA A 502 -10.78 11.48 -10.41
CA ALA A 502 -10.83 11.18 -11.85
C ALA A 502 -10.85 12.42 -12.76
N ASP A 503 -11.55 13.49 -12.35
CA ASP A 503 -11.63 14.76 -13.09
C ASP A 503 -10.57 15.78 -12.67
N PHE A 504 -9.62 15.38 -11.82
CA PHE A 504 -8.54 16.25 -11.35
C PHE A 504 -7.49 16.44 -12.44
N THR A 505 -6.89 17.63 -12.51
CA THR A 505 -5.86 17.93 -13.54
C THR A 505 -4.56 18.44 -12.94
N GLY A 506 -4.53 18.69 -11.62
CA GLY A 506 -3.29 18.91 -10.89
C GLY A 506 -2.60 17.58 -10.58
N ALA A 507 -1.34 17.63 -10.15
CA ALA A 507 -0.64 16.44 -9.65
C ALA A 507 -1.13 16.05 -8.26
N LEU A 508 -1.48 14.78 -8.06
CA LEU A 508 -1.83 14.14 -6.81
C LEU A 508 -0.61 13.40 -6.26
N SER A 509 -0.17 13.76 -5.06
CA SER A 509 0.87 13.02 -4.33
C SER A 509 0.29 12.41 -3.05
N VAL A 510 0.36 11.09 -2.93
CA VAL A 510 -0.19 10.36 -1.79
C VAL A 510 0.67 9.16 -1.41
N THR A 511 0.94 9.03 -0.12
CA THR A 511 1.44 7.79 0.49
C THR A 511 0.28 7.16 1.26
N SER A 512 -0.34 6.14 0.68
CA SER A 512 -1.45 5.45 1.34
C SER A 512 -0.93 4.62 2.51
N HIS A 513 -1.60 4.74 3.65
CA HIS A 513 -1.28 4.01 4.87
C HIS A 513 -2.56 3.77 5.68
N ILE A 514 -3.02 2.52 5.85
CA ILE A 514 -4.19 2.21 6.70
C ILE A 514 -3.95 0.98 7.54
N ALA A 515 -3.97 1.13 8.87
CA ALA A 515 -3.68 0.05 9.80
C ALA A 515 -4.81 -1.00 10.03
N ALA A 516 -5.78 -1.13 9.09
CA ALA A 516 -6.97 -2.00 9.28
C ALA A 516 -7.93 -2.14 8.05
N ALA A 517 -7.59 -1.65 6.85
CA ALA A 517 -8.53 -1.70 5.73
C ALA A 517 -8.43 -3.02 4.95
N THR A 518 -9.57 -3.61 4.59
CA THR A 518 -9.59 -4.79 3.70
C THR A 518 -9.37 -4.42 2.23
N ALA A 519 -9.66 -3.17 1.84
CA ALA A 519 -9.54 -2.69 0.47
C ALA A 519 -9.44 -1.16 0.39
N ILE A 520 -8.51 -0.66 -0.43
CA ILE A 520 -8.28 0.76 -0.73
C ILE A 520 -8.50 1.00 -2.22
N SER A 521 -9.19 2.08 -2.57
CA SER A 521 -9.38 2.52 -3.95
C SER A 521 -8.85 3.94 -4.13
N ILE A 522 -7.93 4.12 -5.09
CA ILE A 522 -7.35 5.41 -5.46
C ILE A 522 -7.59 5.59 -6.96
N THR A 523 -8.27 6.66 -7.34
CA THR A 523 -8.38 7.09 -8.74
C THR A 523 -7.79 8.48 -8.84
N SER A 524 -6.81 8.67 -9.71
CA SER A 524 -6.23 9.97 -10.01
C SER A 524 -6.69 10.50 -11.37
N GLY A 525 -6.23 11.70 -11.72
CA GLY A 525 -6.71 12.44 -12.87
C GLY A 525 -5.67 12.50 -13.98
N SER A 526 -5.66 13.60 -14.75
CA SER A 526 -4.72 13.78 -15.89
C SER A 526 -3.38 14.45 -15.52
N GLY A 527 -3.07 14.53 -14.22
CA GLY A 527 -1.85 15.17 -13.72
C GLY A 527 -0.69 14.18 -13.62
N ASP A 528 0.52 14.69 -13.41
CA ASP A 528 1.68 13.83 -13.11
C ASP A 528 1.60 13.33 -11.67
N ASP A 529 0.95 12.18 -11.46
CA ASP A 529 0.58 11.72 -10.12
C ASP A 529 1.66 10.82 -9.50
N SER A 530 1.79 10.88 -8.17
CA SER A 530 2.74 10.09 -7.40
C SER A 530 2.04 9.34 -6.27
N ILE A 531 1.90 8.03 -6.42
CA ILE A 531 1.09 7.18 -5.54
C ILE A 531 2.01 6.11 -4.93
N THR A 532 2.11 6.09 -3.60
CA THR A 532 2.80 5.02 -2.87
C THR A 532 1.77 4.17 -2.13
N ALA A 533 1.69 2.88 -2.47
CA ALA A 533 0.90 1.88 -1.78
C ALA A 533 1.78 1.17 -0.73
N ASN A 534 1.54 1.46 0.54
CA ASN A 534 2.38 1.01 1.65
C ASN A 534 1.55 0.61 2.88
N ASP A 535 1.33 -0.68 3.04
CA ASP A 535 0.68 -1.26 4.20
C ASP A 535 1.63 -1.54 5.39
N SER A 536 2.30 -0.50 5.89
CA SER A 536 3.42 -0.61 6.85
C SER A 536 3.08 -1.23 8.23
N ASP A 537 1.85 -1.70 8.47
CA ASP A 537 1.43 -2.23 9.77
C ASP A 537 1.82 -3.71 9.99
N GLY A 538 2.07 -4.47 8.92
CA GLY A 538 2.53 -5.87 8.96
C GLY A 538 1.59 -6.86 9.67
N THR A 539 0.36 -6.46 9.99
CA THR A 539 -0.63 -7.24 10.77
C THR A 539 -1.89 -7.60 9.99
N THR A 540 -2.28 -6.81 8.99
CA THR A 540 -3.40 -7.09 8.10
C THR A 540 -3.05 -6.69 6.67
N SER A 541 -3.12 -7.60 5.69
CA SER A 541 -2.81 -7.26 4.29
C SER A 541 -3.98 -6.53 3.61
N THR A 542 -3.68 -5.41 2.95
CA THR A 542 -4.64 -4.54 2.28
C THR A 542 -4.66 -4.75 0.76
N VAL A 543 -5.85 -4.92 0.17
CA VAL A 543 -6.01 -4.94 -1.31
C VAL A 543 -6.07 -3.52 -1.87
N TYR A 544 -5.21 -3.18 -2.83
CA TYR A 544 -5.21 -1.89 -3.51
C TYR A 544 -5.91 -1.98 -4.88
N THR A 545 -6.70 -0.98 -5.24
CA THR A 545 -7.18 -0.72 -6.60
C THR A 545 -6.80 0.69 -6.97
N VAL A 546 -5.69 0.84 -7.71
CA VAL A 546 -5.17 2.12 -8.16
C VAL A 546 -5.45 2.28 -9.66
N ASN A 547 -6.10 3.38 -10.01
CA ASN A 547 -6.31 3.80 -11.39
C ASN A 547 -5.79 5.22 -11.54
N ALA A 548 -4.53 5.34 -11.96
CA ALA A 548 -3.96 6.63 -12.32
C ALA A 548 -4.42 7.02 -13.72
N GLY A 549 -4.80 8.28 -13.92
CA GLY A 549 -5.26 8.74 -15.24
C GLY A 549 -4.09 9.01 -16.18
N ASP A 550 -4.33 9.87 -17.19
CA ASP A 550 -3.27 10.30 -18.11
C ASP A 550 -2.19 11.12 -17.36
N GLY A 551 -0.98 11.23 -17.89
CA GLY A 551 0.13 11.97 -17.28
C GLY A 551 1.37 11.11 -17.08
N THR A 552 2.46 11.70 -16.60
CA THR A 552 3.68 10.94 -16.25
C THR A 552 3.53 10.45 -14.80
N ASN A 553 2.92 9.27 -14.61
CA ASN A 553 2.60 8.80 -13.26
C ASN A 553 3.74 7.98 -12.65
N THR A 554 3.89 8.06 -11.33
CA THR A 554 4.82 7.23 -10.56
C THR A 554 4.04 6.46 -9.50
N ILE A 555 4.05 5.13 -9.60
CA ILE A 555 3.44 4.22 -8.64
C ILE A 555 4.51 3.40 -7.93
N ILE A 556 4.53 3.44 -6.61
CA ILE A 556 5.46 2.68 -5.76
C ILE A 556 4.66 1.69 -4.92
N ILE A 557 4.95 0.41 -5.06
CA ILE A 557 4.28 -0.70 -4.37
C ILE A 557 5.30 -1.29 -3.39
N THR A 558 5.11 -1.04 -2.09
CA THR A 558 6.02 -1.54 -1.05
C THR A 558 5.44 -2.65 -0.20
N ASP A 559 4.11 -2.69 -0.05
CA ASP A 559 3.37 -3.70 0.72
C ASP A 559 1.90 -3.64 0.31
N ALA A 560 1.40 -4.69 -0.36
CA ALA A 560 0.07 -4.84 -0.90
C ALA A 560 -0.37 -6.31 -0.91
N GLN A 561 -1.65 -6.59 -0.61
CA GLN A 561 -2.16 -7.96 -0.64
C GLN A 561 -2.30 -8.51 -2.06
N THR A 562 -2.24 -9.84 -2.17
CA THR A 562 -2.75 -10.58 -3.34
C THR A 562 -4.11 -10.05 -3.83
N ALA A 563 -4.29 -10.01 -5.16
CA ALA A 563 -5.44 -9.41 -5.86
C ALA A 563 -5.46 -7.87 -5.93
N SER A 564 -4.39 -7.19 -5.51
CA SER A 564 -4.22 -5.77 -5.79
C SER A 564 -4.05 -5.52 -7.31
N SER A 565 -4.55 -4.38 -7.78
CA SER A 565 -4.45 -3.96 -9.17
C SER A 565 -4.04 -2.50 -9.28
N PHE A 566 -3.14 -2.24 -10.22
CA PHE A 566 -2.58 -0.93 -10.49
C PHE A 566 -2.63 -0.68 -11.99
N THR A 567 -3.29 0.41 -12.37
CA THR A 567 -3.55 0.76 -13.75
C THR A 567 -3.15 2.22 -13.97
N THR A 568 -2.58 2.56 -15.12
CA THR A 568 -2.30 3.93 -15.54
C THR A 568 -2.97 4.28 -16.87
N GLY A 569 -3.16 5.58 -17.12
CA GLY A 569 -3.65 6.12 -18.38
C GLY A 569 -2.52 6.34 -19.39
N SER A 570 -2.69 7.28 -20.31
CA SER A 570 -1.66 7.60 -21.31
C SER A 570 -0.54 8.47 -20.70
N GLY A 571 0.71 8.25 -21.07
CA GLY A 571 1.87 9.02 -20.60
C GLY A 571 3.04 8.08 -20.29
N ASP A 572 4.23 8.62 -20.03
CA ASP A 572 5.39 7.79 -19.71
C ASP A 572 5.35 7.43 -18.21
N ASP A 573 4.82 6.27 -17.86
CA ASP A 573 4.57 5.87 -16.47
C ASP A 573 5.72 5.07 -15.86
N THR A 574 5.86 5.16 -14.53
CA THR A 574 6.89 4.43 -13.78
C THR A 574 6.29 3.64 -12.62
N PHE A 575 6.58 2.34 -12.57
CA PHE A 575 6.27 1.47 -11.46
C PHE A 575 7.54 1.00 -10.76
N THR A 576 7.55 1.09 -9.43
CA THR A 576 8.58 0.47 -8.59
C THR A 576 7.93 -0.50 -7.62
N VAL A 577 8.41 -1.74 -7.65
CA VAL A 577 7.77 -2.87 -7.02
C VAL A 577 8.78 -3.55 -6.10
N THR A 578 8.61 -3.44 -4.79
CA THR A 578 9.49 -4.08 -3.80
C THR A 578 8.82 -5.19 -3.01
N ASP A 579 7.52 -5.38 -3.24
CA ASP A 579 6.70 -6.37 -2.57
C ASP A 579 6.78 -7.74 -3.28
N THR A 580 6.44 -8.82 -2.58
CA THR A 580 6.57 -10.21 -3.09
C THR A 580 5.25 -10.82 -3.56
N GLU A 581 4.15 -10.13 -3.28
CA GLU A 581 2.80 -10.62 -3.47
C GLU A 581 2.37 -10.59 -4.95
N ALA A 582 1.25 -11.25 -5.26
CA ALA A 582 0.67 -11.27 -6.59
C ALA A 582 -0.25 -10.07 -6.85
N TYR A 583 0.15 -9.17 -7.74
CA TYR A 583 -0.69 -8.05 -8.21
C TYR A 583 -0.70 -7.94 -9.74
N VAL A 584 -1.69 -7.20 -10.23
CA VAL A 584 -1.85 -6.88 -11.65
C VAL A 584 -1.38 -5.46 -11.90
N ILE A 585 -0.41 -5.28 -12.78
CA ILE A 585 0.05 -3.99 -13.29
C ILE A 585 -0.37 -3.88 -14.75
N VAL A 586 -1.10 -2.83 -15.08
CA VAL A 586 -1.44 -2.51 -16.47
C VAL A 586 -1.03 -1.07 -16.75
N THR A 587 -0.09 -0.87 -17.68
CA THR A 587 0.26 0.48 -18.12
C THR A 587 -0.59 0.90 -19.31
N GLY A 588 -0.80 2.20 -19.48
CA GLY A 588 -1.52 2.73 -20.63
C GLY A 588 -0.59 2.98 -21.81
N ALA A 589 -0.94 3.93 -22.69
CA ALA A 589 -0.11 4.23 -23.85
C ALA A 589 1.03 5.20 -23.49
N GLY A 590 2.28 4.85 -23.76
CA GLY A 590 3.43 5.70 -23.43
C GLY A 590 4.73 4.92 -23.58
N ASN A 591 5.86 5.44 -23.09
CA ASN A 591 7.04 4.61 -22.87
C ASN A 591 7.18 4.35 -21.38
N ASP A 592 6.67 3.22 -20.95
CA ASP A 592 6.51 2.90 -19.55
C ASP A 592 7.72 2.15 -19.00
N SER A 593 7.92 2.24 -17.68
CA SER A 593 9.02 1.57 -16.99
C SER A 593 8.51 0.86 -15.74
N VAL A 594 8.65 -0.46 -15.67
CA VAL A 594 8.32 -1.26 -14.49
C VAL A 594 9.61 -1.85 -13.90
N THR A 595 9.85 -1.62 -12.62
CA THR A 595 11.00 -2.20 -11.89
C THR A 595 10.50 -3.17 -10.82
N VAL A 596 10.85 -4.46 -10.98
CA VAL A 596 10.57 -5.54 -10.03
C VAL A 596 11.83 -5.81 -9.21
N ALA A 597 11.87 -5.26 -8.00
CA ALA A 597 13.03 -5.29 -7.11
C ALA A 597 13.12 -6.55 -6.24
N GLY A 598 12.01 -7.26 -6.06
CA GLY A 598 11.90 -8.48 -5.25
C GLY A 598 11.31 -9.65 -6.04
N ASP A 599 11.27 -10.82 -5.40
CA ASP A 599 10.68 -12.04 -5.95
C ASP A 599 9.15 -11.95 -5.91
N SER A 600 8.53 -11.55 -7.03
CA SER A 600 7.12 -11.16 -7.08
C SER A 600 6.32 -11.99 -8.08
N ASP A 601 5.13 -12.43 -7.66
CA ASP A 601 4.17 -13.19 -8.47
C ASP A 601 3.26 -12.30 -9.35
N SER A 602 3.82 -11.21 -9.89
CA SER A 602 3.08 -10.15 -10.61
C SER A 602 2.71 -10.47 -12.05
N ILE A 603 1.52 -10.05 -12.46
CA ILE A 603 1.12 -9.99 -13.87
C ILE A 603 1.32 -8.56 -14.38
N ILE A 604 2.17 -8.38 -15.37
CA ILE A 604 2.58 -7.08 -15.93
C ILE A 604 2.13 -7.01 -17.39
N ALA A 605 1.15 -6.16 -17.69
CA ALA A 605 0.74 -5.86 -19.05
C ALA A 605 1.14 -4.43 -19.38
N MET A 606 2.16 -4.27 -20.22
CA MET A 606 2.59 -2.96 -20.69
C MET A 606 1.80 -2.57 -21.95
N GLY A 607 1.68 -1.27 -22.22
CA GLY A 607 0.89 -0.73 -23.31
C GLY A 607 1.52 -0.87 -24.70
N ASP A 608 1.06 -0.05 -25.65
CA ASP A 608 1.58 -0.03 -27.02
C ASP A 608 2.78 0.95 -27.16
N GLY A 609 3.69 0.95 -26.19
CA GLY A 609 4.86 1.82 -26.20
C GLY A 609 5.88 1.49 -27.28
N ALA A 610 6.76 2.43 -27.57
CA ALA A 610 7.85 2.17 -28.51
C ALA A 610 9.10 1.64 -27.80
N THR A 611 9.17 1.80 -26.48
CA THR A 611 10.37 1.52 -25.68
C THR A 611 10.03 1.07 -24.26
N ASP A 612 8.90 0.38 -24.06
CA ASP A 612 8.46 -0.13 -22.75
C ASP A 612 9.53 -1.01 -22.13
N ALA A 613 9.84 -0.74 -20.87
CA ALA A 613 11.00 -1.26 -20.19
C ALA A 613 10.63 -1.98 -18.89
N LEU A 614 10.98 -3.27 -18.81
CA LEU A 614 10.89 -4.07 -17.61
C LEU A 614 12.28 -4.29 -17.01
N THR A 615 12.49 -3.86 -15.77
CA THR A 615 13.72 -4.12 -15.01
C THR A 615 13.46 -5.20 -13.98
N LEU A 616 14.21 -6.31 -14.07
CA LEU A 616 14.12 -7.45 -13.15
C LEU A 616 15.36 -7.48 -12.26
N ALA A 617 15.16 -7.39 -10.94
CA ALA A 617 16.23 -7.50 -9.95
C ALA A 617 16.17 -8.77 -9.07
N ALA A 618 15.10 -9.55 -9.18
CA ALA A 618 14.96 -10.84 -8.50
C ALA A 618 15.90 -11.89 -9.10
N ALA A 619 16.47 -12.76 -8.25
CA ALA A 619 17.42 -13.78 -8.71
C ALA A 619 16.74 -15.03 -9.31
N ASP A 620 15.54 -15.36 -8.86
CA ASP A 620 14.75 -16.50 -9.35
C ASP A 620 13.28 -16.10 -9.31
N LEU A 621 12.59 -16.19 -10.45
CA LEU A 621 11.14 -15.95 -10.56
C LEU A 621 10.41 -17.23 -11.00
N THR A 622 11.12 -18.37 -11.09
CA THR A 622 10.58 -19.60 -11.67
C THR A 622 9.50 -20.25 -10.80
N ASP A 623 9.57 -20.07 -9.49
CA ASP A 623 8.59 -20.55 -8.51
C ASP A 623 7.31 -19.70 -8.44
N ASN A 624 7.30 -18.52 -9.07
CA ASN A 624 6.13 -17.66 -9.19
C ASN A 624 5.18 -18.15 -10.29
N THR A 625 4.14 -18.86 -9.87
CA THR A 625 3.19 -19.52 -10.78
C THR A 625 2.36 -18.57 -11.66
N ASN A 626 2.15 -17.32 -11.24
CA ASN A 626 1.36 -16.32 -11.92
C ASN A 626 2.20 -15.17 -12.50
N PHE A 627 3.51 -15.10 -12.21
CA PHE A 627 4.35 -14.08 -12.81
C PHE A 627 4.25 -14.16 -14.34
N ALA A 628 3.92 -13.04 -14.98
CA ALA A 628 3.75 -12.97 -16.42
C ALA A 628 4.01 -11.54 -16.89
N TYR A 629 4.55 -11.39 -18.10
CA TYR A 629 4.74 -10.09 -18.72
C TYR A 629 4.34 -10.13 -20.20
N THR A 630 3.82 -9.01 -20.70
CA THR A 630 3.43 -8.81 -22.11
C THR A 630 3.57 -7.35 -22.51
N GLY A 631 3.89 -7.07 -23.78
CA GLY A 631 4.00 -5.72 -24.32
C GLY A 631 5.35 -5.06 -23.98
N VAL A 632 6.40 -5.85 -23.79
CA VAL A 632 7.70 -5.36 -23.32
C VAL A 632 8.67 -5.23 -24.48
N GLU A 633 9.16 -4.02 -24.78
CA GLU A 633 10.21 -3.85 -25.80
C GLU A 633 11.63 -4.04 -25.24
N LYS A 634 11.84 -3.83 -23.93
CA LYS A 634 13.16 -3.89 -23.29
C LYS A 634 13.11 -4.61 -21.95
N ILE A 635 13.99 -5.59 -21.75
CA ILE A 635 14.21 -6.21 -20.44
C ILE A 635 15.63 -5.86 -19.95
N THR A 636 15.74 -5.36 -18.73
CA THR A 636 17.01 -5.11 -18.04
C THR A 636 17.14 -6.05 -16.85
N THR A 637 18.18 -6.87 -16.80
CA THR A 637 18.53 -7.63 -15.59
C THR A 637 19.42 -6.78 -14.69
N ALA A 638 19.15 -6.74 -13.38
CA ALA A 638 19.89 -5.90 -12.44
C ALA A 638 21.38 -6.27 -12.31
N ALA A 639 22.19 -5.28 -11.91
CA ALA A 639 23.65 -5.39 -11.84
C ALA A 639 24.10 -6.47 -10.84
N GLY A 640 24.72 -7.56 -11.32
CA GLY A 640 25.51 -8.45 -10.46
C GLY A 640 25.06 -9.92 -10.31
N GLY A 641 23.96 -10.37 -10.93
CA GLY A 641 23.47 -11.74 -10.77
C GLY A 641 22.63 -12.28 -11.93
N THR A 642 22.39 -13.59 -11.88
CA THR A 642 21.49 -14.31 -12.79
C THR A 642 20.04 -14.09 -12.35
N VAL A 643 19.20 -13.59 -13.26
CA VAL A 643 17.73 -13.58 -13.14
C VAL A 643 17.22 -14.83 -13.84
N LYS A 644 16.44 -15.67 -13.17
CA LYS A 644 15.80 -16.84 -13.80
C LYS A 644 14.32 -16.61 -14.04
N ILE A 645 13.83 -17.03 -15.20
CA ILE A 645 12.42 -17.12 -15.55
C ILE A 645 12.12 -18.50 -16.17
N SER A 646 10.89 -18.97 -16.04
CA SER A 646 10.47 -20.23 -16.64
C SER A 646 10.24 -20.09 -18.15
N ALA A 647 10.33 -21.20 -18.89
CA ALA A 647 9.98 -21.22 -20.31
C ALA A 647 8.54 -20.75 -20.58
N ALA A 648 7.61 -21.02 -19.66
CA ALA A 648 6.22 -20.55 -19.75
C ALA A 648 6.09 -19.03 -19.58
N GLN A 649 6.83 -18.45 -18.63
CA GLN A 649 6.91 -16.99 -18.43
C GLN A 649 7.52 -16.29 -19.65
N PHE A 650 8.59 -16.84 -20.20
CA PHE A 650 9.26 -16.33 -21.39
C PHE A 650 8.38 -16.42 -22.64
N ALA A 651 7.57 -17.46 -22.78
CA ALA A 651 6.65 -17.62 -23.91
C ALA A 651 5.51 -16.58 -23.96
N GLY A 652 5.24 -15.88 -22.85
CA GLY A 652 4.26 -14.79 -22.81
C GLY A 652 4.65 -13.60 -23.69
N ASP A 653 5.95 -13.28 -23.73
CA ASP A 653 6.54 -12.25 -24.58
C ASP A 653 8.04 -12.49 -24.79
N ASN A 654 8.40 -13.04 -25.95
CA ASN A 654 9.78 -13.40 -26.32
C ASN A 654 10.39 -12.48 -27.39
N SER A 655 9.87 -11.26 -27.54
CA SER A 655 10.29 -10.31 -28.58
C SER A 655 10.74 -8.97 -27.99
N PHE A 656 11.85 -8.98 -27.24
CA PHE A 656 12.40 -7.78 -26.59
C PHE A 656 13.90 -7.58 -26.83
N GLN A 657 14.38 -6.38 -26.51
CA GLN A 657 15.80 -6.07 -26.40
C GLN A 657 16.30 -6.33 -24.98
N LEU A 658 17.26 -7.26 -24.82
CA LEU A 658 17.93 -7.53 -23.56
C LEU A 658 19.04 -6.50 -23.27
N LEU A 659 19.01 -5.93 -22.06
CA LEU A 659 19.87 -4.87 -21.55
C LEU A 659 20.64 -5.35 -20.31
N GLY A 660 21.87 -4.86 -20.15
CA GLY A 660 22.77 -5.22 -19.06
C GLY A 660 23.84 -4.14 -18.81
N THR A 661 24.01 -3.79 -17.56
CA THR A 661 24.99 -2.83 -17.04
C THR A 661 26.41 -3.40 -16.92
N SER A 662 26.56 -4.73 -16.91
CA SER A 662 27.82 -5.46 -16.76
C SER A 662 27.95 -6.63 -17.74
N ALA A 663 29.16 -6.86 -18.26
CA ALA A 663 29.45 -7.89 -19.25
C ALA A 663 29.49 -9.32 -18.73
N THR A 664 29.66 -9.48 -17.44
CA THR A 664 29.94 -10.78 -16.81
C THR A 664 28.95 -11.15 -15.74
N ALA A 665 28.06 -10.22 -15.34
CA ALA A 665 27.21 -10.42 -14.17
C ALA A 665 25.71 -10.35 -14.49
N ASP A 666 25.31 -9.80 -15.64
CA ASP A 666 23.91 -9.56 -15.95
C ASP A 666 23.44 -10.66 -16.91
N ILE A 667 22.81 -11.69 -16.35
CA ILE A 667 22.41 -12.92 -17.05
C ILE A 667 20.89 -13.07 -16.92
N LEU A 668 20.20 -13.22 -18.05
CA LEU A 668 18.83 -13.73 -18.08
C LEU A 668 18.90 -15.23 -18.40
N ARG A 669 18.44 -16.07 -17.47
CA ARG A 669 18.32 -17.52 -17.68
C ARG A 669 16.86 -17.91 -17.88
N VAL A 670 16.57 -18.56 -19.00
CA VAL A 670 15.27 -19.18 -19.27
C VAL A 670 15.42 -20.68 -19.03
N THR A 671 14.65 -21.23 -18.10
CA THR A 671 14.72 -22.66 -17.75
C THR A 671 13.39 -23.37 -17.95
N GLY A 672 13.44 -24.59 -18.51
CA GLY A 672 12.31 -25.53 -18.55
C GLY A 672 12.09 -26.27 -17.24
N GLU A 673 13.06 -26.23 -16.33
CA GLU A 673 13.05 -26.93 -15.06
C GLU A 673 12.53 -26.01 -13.94
N VAL A 674 11.22 -26.07 -13.67
CA VAL A 674 10.58 -25.30 -12.60
C VAL A 674 10.45 -26.14 -11.32
N ASN A 675 10.03 -27.41 -11.45
CA ASN A 675 9.99 -28.36 -10.35
C ASN A 675 10.05 -29.81 -10.87
N ALA A 676 11.19 -30.47 -10.65
CA ALA A 676 11.50 -31.85 -11.06
C ALA A 676 10.44 -32.90 -10.68
N ALA A 677 9.61 -32.64 -9.66
CA ALA A 677 8.57 -33.56 -9.22
C ALA A 677 7.25 -33.44 -10.00
N THR A 678 7.04 -32.34 -10.74
CA THR A 678 5.75 -32.02 -11.40
C THR A 678 5.82 -31.96 -12.92
N GLU A 679 7.01 -31.90 -13.50
CA GLU A 679 7.14 -31.86 -14.96
C GLU A 679 6.75 -33.19 -15.60
N THR A 680 5.98 -33.11 -16.69
CA THR A 680 5.45 -34.29 -17.40
C THR A 680 5.77 -34.31 -18.89
N ALA A 681 6.40 -33.25 -19.41
CA ALA A 681 6.75 -33.07 -20.81
C ALA A 681 7.89 -32.05 -20.94
N GLY A 682 8.57 -32.04 -22.09
CA GLY A 682 9.59 -31.03 -22.42
C GLY A 682 8.98 -29.71 -22.88
N VAL A 683 9.81 -28.67 -22.92
CA VAL A 683 9.44 -27.29 -23.24
C VAL A 683 9.92 -26.85 -24.63
N THR A 684 9.33 -25.77 -25.12
CA THR A 684 9.84 -25.04 -26.29
C THR A 684 10.31 -23.66 -25.84
N ILE A 685 11.59 -23.36 -26.04
CA ILE A 685 12.19 -22.07 -25.78
C ILE A 685 12.63 -21.48 -27.12
N ASP A 686 12.01 -20.37 -27.54
CA ASP A 686 12.34 -19.68 -28.79
C ASP A 686 12.79 -18.25 -28.49
N ALA A 687 14.11 -18.05 -28.49
CA ALA A 687 14.76 -16.76 -28.29
C ALA A 687 15.17 -16.08 -29.61
N SER A 688 14.70 -16.56 -30.76
CA SER A 688 15.11 -16.05 -32.08
C SER A 688 14.78 -14.58 -32.32
N SER A 689 13.79 -14.04 -31.60
CA SER A 689 13.36 -12.64 -31.69
C SER A 689 14.04 -11.71 -30.66
N ILE A 690 14.90 -12.25 -29.79
CA ILE A 690 15.64 -11.46 -28.80
C ILE A 690 16.75 -10.68 -29.48
N THR A 691 16.82 -9.39 -29.18
CA THR A 691 17.90 -8.50 -29.61
C THR A 691 18.71 -8.01 -28.43
N PHE A 692 19.91 -7.46 -28.67
CA PHE A 692 20.78 -6.97 -27.60
C PHE A 692 21.25 -5.55 -27.92
N ALA A 693 21.34 -4.70 -26.91
CA ALA A 693 21.91 -3.38 -27.09
C ALA A 693 23.41 -3.45 -27.46
N SER A 694 23.85 -2.59 -28.37
CA SER A 694 25.22 -2.62 -28.90
C SER A 694 26.30 -2.21 -27.90
N THR A 695 25.92 -1.46 -26.86
CA THR A 695 26.82 -0.91 -25.83
C THR A 695 26.72 -1.64 -24.49
N GLN A 696 25.79 -2.58 -24.36
CA GLN A 696 25.48 -3.30 -23.13
C GLN A 696 25.76 -4.79 -23.35
N LEU A 697 26.18 -5.49 -22.30
CA LEU A 697 26.84 -6.80 -22.41
C LEU A 697 26.11 -7.89 -21.59
N ALA A 698 24.78 -7.83 -21.53
CA ALA A 698 23.96 -8.91 -20.98
C ALA A 698 24.17 -10.24 -21.73
N LYS A 699 23.95 -11.35 -21.02
CA LYS A 699 24.00 -12.70 -21.58
C LYS A 699 22.65 -13.41 -21.45
N LEU A 700 22.39 -14.31 -22.38
CA LEU A 700 21.24 -15.20 -22.37
C LEU A 700 21.71 -16.63 -22.09
N GLU A 701 21.10 -17.26 -21.08
CA GLU A 701 21.27 -18.67 -20.74
C GLU A 701 19.96 -19.42 -20.99
N LEU A 702 20.02 -20.57 -21.67
CA LEU A 702 18.85 -21.38 -22.02
C LEU A 702 19.04 -22.80 -21.48
N GLU A 703 18.07 -23.32 -20.75
CA GLU A 703 18.11 -24.63 -20.10
C GLU A 703 16.77 -25.36 -20.34
N GLY A 704 16.82 -26.62 -20.77
CA GLY A 704 15.64 -27.45 -21.00
C GLY A 704 15.00 -27.97 -19.71
N THR A 705 14.06 -28.91 -19.83
CA THR A 705 13.52 -29.69 -18.71
C THR A 705 14.32 -31.00 -18.60
N SER A 706 14.67 -31.42 -17.38
CA SER A 706 15.45 -32.66 -17.21
C SER A 706 14.69 -33.89 -17.69
N ASP A 707 15.38 -34.76 -18.42
CA ASP A 707 14.92 -36.09 -18.89
C ASP A 707 13.85 -36.07 -20.00
N PHE A 708 13.37 -34.90 -20.43
CA PHE A 708 12.37 -34.75 -21.48
C PHE A 708 12.96 -34.25 -22.80
N ALA A 709 12.20 -34.37 -23.89
CA ALA A 709 12.63 -33.86 -25.19
C ALA A 709 12.22 -32.39 -25.34
N ASP A 710 13.20 -31.49 -25.36
CA ASP A 710 12.99 -30.05 -25.48
C ASP A 710 13.26 -29.53 -26.90
N THR A 711 12.75 -28.34 -27.20
CA THR A 711 13.12 -27.59 -28.41
C THR A 711 13.63 -26.21 -28.01
N ILE A 712 14.92 -25.96 -28.18
CA ILE A 712 15.58 -24.71 -27.79
C ILE A 712 16.13 -24.02 -29.03
N THR A 713 15.75 -22.77 -29.25
CA THR A 713 16.29 -21.88 -30.30
C THR A 713 16.88 -20.64 -29.64
N GLY A 714 18.17 -20.41 -29.85
CA GLY A 714 18.92 -19.25 -29.42
C GLY A 714 18.60 -17.99 -30.22
N SER A 715 19.22 -16.89 -29.79
CA SER A 715 19.13 -15.56 -30.33
C SER A 715 20.09 -15.35 -31.51
N ALA A 716 20.24 -14.10 -31.95
CA ALA A 716 21.23 -13.72 -32.97
C ALA A 716 22.61 -13.35 -32.38
N LYS A 717 22.81 -13.50 -31.07
CA LYS A 717 24.07 -13.25 -30.36
C LYS A 717 24.58 -14.55 -29.73
N ASN A 718 25.80 -14.48 -29.20
CA ASN A 718 26.42 -15.57 -28.45
C ASN A 718 25.57 -15.98 -27.24
N ASP A 719 24.93 -17.14 -27.32
CA ASP A 719 24.14 -17.70 -26.23
C ASP A 719 24.92 -18.78 -25.46
N THR A 720 24.51 -19.04 -24.23
CA THR A 720 24.90 -20.24 -23.48
C THR A 720 23.70 -21.16 -23.36
N ILE A 721 23.81 -22.37 -23.90
CA ILE A 721 22.77 -23.39 -23.79
C ILE A 721 23.28 -24.46 -22.82
N ILE A 722 22.60 -24.62 -21.69
CA ILE A 722 22.91 -25.58 -20.64
C ILE A 722 22.27 -26.91 -21.03
N ALA A 723 23.09 -27.95 -21.11
CA ALA A 723 22.64 -29.26 -21.53
C ALA A 723 21.80 -29.95 -20.46
N THR A 724 20.64 -30.48 -20.86
CA THR A 724 19.79 -31.35 -20.05
C THR A 724 19.83 -32.79 -20.60
N LYS A 725 19.37 -33.74 -19.79
CA LYS A 725 19.10 -35.09 -20.29
C LYS A 725 17.83 -35.02 -21.14
N GLY A 726 17.76 -35.75 -22.24
CA GLY A 726 16.62 -35.59 -23.14
C GLY A 726 16.95 -35.91 -24.59
N ALA A 727 15.91 -36.02 -25.42
CA ALA A 727 16.05 -36.06 -26.87
C ALA A 727 15.87 -34.65 -27.43
N ASP A 728 16.80 -33.75 -27.11
CA ASP A 728 16.62 -32.31 -27.34
C ASP A 728 16.94 -31.90 -28.77
N VAL A 729 16.15 -30.96 -29.28
CA VAL A 729 16.37 -30.27 -30.54
C VAL A 729 16.88 -28.87 -30.24
N ILE A 730 18.16 -28.62 -30.53
CA ILE A 730 18.82 -27.38 -30.16
C ILE A 730 19.32 -26.65 -31.39
N SER A 731 18.97 -25.37 -31.53
CA SER A 731 19.51 -24.43 -32.50
C SER A 731 20.12 -23.25 -31.76
N GLY A 732 21.41 -22.98 -31.95
CA GLY A 732 22.08 -21.83 -31.33
C GLY A 732 21.66 -20.47 -31.89
N GLY A 733 21.06 -20.44 -33.08
CA GLY A 733 20.78 -19.19 -33.79
C GLY A 733 22.03 -18.66 -34.51
N ASP A 734 22.18 -17.33 -34.58
CA ASP A 734 23.38 -16.69 -35.13
C ASP A 734 24.35 -16.33 -34.00
N GLY A 735 25.66 -16.29 -34.27
CA GLY A 735 26.65 -15.85 -33.28
C GLY A 735 27.69 -16.92 -32.96
N THR A 736 28.33 -16.81 -31.79
CA THR A 736 29.25 -17.81 -31.24
C THR A 736 28.69 -18.37 -29.95
N ASP A 737 28.00 -19.49 -30.05
CA ASP A 737 27.27 -20.07 -28.94
C ASP A 737 28.12 -21.05 -28.14
N THR A 738 27.77 -21.21 -26.87
CA THR A 738 28.38 -22.18 -25.95
C THR A 738 27.34 -23.22 -25.59
N TYR A 739 27.66 -24.49 -25.82
CA TYR A 739 26.86 -25.60 -25.32
C TYR A 739 27.57 -26.16 -24.08
N ASP A 740 27.01 -25.93 -22.90
CA ASP A 740 27.59 -26.38 -21.63
C ASP A 740 27.07 -27.78 -21.28
N ALA A 741 27.86 -28.79 -21.61
CA ALA A 741 27.57 -30.20 -21.35
C ALA A 741 28.16 -30.71 -20.04
N THR A 742 28.70 -29.82 -19.18
CA THR A 742 29.35 -30.23 -17.93
C THR A 742 28.42 -30.99 -16.99
N ALA A 743 27.13 -30.65 -16.97
CA ALA A 743 26.11 -31.33 -16.16
C ALA A 743 25.81 -32.77 -16.61
N LEU A 744 26.23 -33.16 -17.83
CA LEU A 744 26.03 -34.50 -18.39
C LEU A 744 27.25 -35.42 -18.21
N ASP A 745 28.30 -34.97 -17.52
CA ASP A 745 29.48 -35.78 -17.26
C ASP A 745 29.14 -37.03 -16.41
N ASN A 746 29.55 -38.21 -16.87
CA ASN A 746 29.28 -39.54 -16.26
C ASN A 746 27.79 -39.95 -16.13
N VAL A 747 26.84 -39.29 -16.80
CA VAL A 747 25.41 -39.62 -16.75
C VAL A 747 25.07 -40.77 -17.72
N LYS A 748 25.04 -42.03 -17.24
CA LYS A 748 24.67 -43.20 -18.05
C LYS A 748 23.15 -43.46 -18.00
N GLU A 749 22.39 -43.02 -19.00
CA GLU A 749 20.94 -43.25 -19.08
C GLU A 749 20.62 -44.24 -20.22
N VAL A 750 20.13 -45.42 -19.86
CA VAL A 750 19.55 -46.41 -20.78
C VAL A 750 18.05 -46.39 -20.57
N SER A 751 17.30 -45.67 -21.41
CA SER A 751 15.84 -45.68 -21.34
C SER A 751 15.26 -46.91 -22.02
N THR A 752 14.46 -47.68 -21.29
CA THR A 752 13.78 -48.91 -21.74
C THR A 752 12.33 -48.68 -22.21
N ALA A 753 11.90 -47.43 -22.41
CA ALA A 753 10.51 -47.12 -22.76
C ALA A 753 10.39 -46.36 -24.10
N THR A 754 9.75 -47.02 -25.07
CA THR A 754 9.01 -46.48 -26.23
C THR A 754 9.32 -45.04 -26.71
N ASN A 755 10.00 -44.94 -27.86
CA ASN A 755 10.00 -43.82 -28.83
C ASN A 755 10.79 -42.52 -28.54
N SER A 756 11.90 -42.53 -27.80
CA SER A 756 12.88 -41.42 -27.87
C SER A 756 14.29 -41.93 -28.09
N SER A 757 14.94 -41.49 -29.17
CA SER A 757 16.39 -41.65 -29.34
C SER A 757 17.10 -40.81 -28.28
N THR A 758 18.00 -41.40 -27.50
CA THR A 758 18.91 -40.67 -26.59
C THR A 758 20.02 -40.02 -27.40
N GLY A 759 19.75 -38.84 -27.96
CA GLY A 759 20.76 -38.04 -28.64
C GLY A 759 20.33 -36.59 -28.70
N VAL A 760 21.28 -35.69 -28.41
CA VAL A 760 21.12 -34.26 -28.65
C VAL A 760 21.29 -34.02 -30.15
N ALA A 761 20.22 -33.59 -30.82
CA ALA A 761 20.28 -33.15 -32.20
C ALA A 761 20.60 -31.66 -32.24
N ILE A 762 21.89 -31.32 -32.37
CA ILE A 762 22.30 -29.92 -32.49
C ILE A 762 22.18 -29.50 -33.96
N ASN A 763 21.16 -28.71 -34.27
CA ASN A 763 20.91 -28.14 -35.58
C ASN A 763 21.25 -26.63 -35.61
N LEU A 764 22.47 -26.27 -36.00
CA LEU A 764 22.95 -24.88 -36.04
C LEU A 764 22.69 -24.17 -37.40
N SER A 765 21.63 -24.49 -38.13
CA SER A 765 21.43 -23.97 -39.48
C SER A 765 20.52 -22.72 -39.54
N ALA A 766 21.12 -21.54 -39.78
CA ALA A 766 20.67 -20.52 -40.74
C ALA A 766 21.63 -19.32 -40.83
N SER A 767 22.85 -19.52 -41.36
CA SER A 767 23.77 -18.43 -41.79
C SER A 767 24.50 -17.60 -40.72
N ALA A 768 25.10 -18.21 -39.69
CA ALA A 768 26.55 -18.18 -39.40
C ALA A 768 26.83 -18.59 -37.95
N VAL A 769 27.45 -19.76 -37.75
CA VAL A 769 28.20 -20.04 -36.52
C VAL A 769 29.59 -20.54 -36.90
N THR A 770 30.57 -19.66 -36.66
CA THR A 770 31.96 -20.02 -36.43
C THR A 770 32.19 -19.96 -34.90
N ASN A 771 32.98 -20.87 -34.35
CA ASN A 771 33.46 -20.89 -32.95
C ASN A 771 32.52 -21.45 -31.85
N THR A 772 31.59 -22.37 -32.11
CA THR A 772 30.86 -23.03 -31.01
C THR A 772 31.83 -23.74 -30.06
N THR A 773 31.77 -23.43 -28.76
CA THR A 773 32.59 -24.10 -27.73
C THR A 773 31.68 -25.03 -26.92
N ILE A 774 31.99 -26.33 -26.93
CA ILE A 774 31.34 -27.30 -26.04
C ILE A 774 32.17 -27.35 -24.75
N LEU A 775 31.57 -26.99 -23.60
CA LEU A 775 32.22 -27.05 -22.29
C LEU A 775 31.93 -28.40 -21.62
N GLY A 776 32.97 -29.04 -21.08
CA GLY A 776 32.89 -30.37 -20.45
C GLY A 776 33.17 -31.53 -21.41
N THR A 777 33.83 -32.58 -20.93
CA THR A 777 33.94 -33.87 -21.63
C THR A 777 32.85 -34.79 -21.11
N THR A 778 31.82 -35.09 -21.90
CA THR A 778 30.93 -36.22 -21.60
C THR A 778 31.71 -37.50 -21.82
N VAL A 779 32.40 -37.99 -20.80
CA VAL A 779 33.10 -39.28 -20.86
C VAL A 779 32.02 -40.38 -20.91
N GLY A 780 31.57 -40.70 -22.13
CA GLY A 780 30.49 -41.66 -22.38
C GLY A 780 29.68 -41.46 -23.67
N TYR A 781 29.60 -40.24 -24.22
CA TYR A 781 28.72 -39.94 -25.38
C TYR A 781 29.36 -39.14 -26.52
N THR A 782 30.60 -38.70 -26.37
CA THR A 782 31.34 -38.04 -27.45
C THR A 782 32.44 -38.95 -27.95
N ALA A 783 32.54 -39.10 -29.29
CA ALA A 783 33.83 -39.39 -29.90
C ALA A 783 34.86 -38.39 -29.35
N ASP A 784 36.08 -38.84 -29.04
CA ASP A 784 37.15 -37.97 -28.55
C ASP A 784 37.17 -36.61 -29.27
N ALA A 785 37.01 -35.53 -28.49
CA ALA A 785 37.29 -34.14 -28.86
C ALA A 785 36.44 -33.46 -29.96
N VAL A 786 35.10 -33.63 -29.99
CA VAL A 786 34.24 -32.64 -30.68
C VAL A 786 34.22 -31.34 -29.87
N THR A 787 35.18 -30.46 -30.14
CA THR A 787 35.29 -29.13 -29.50
C THR A 787 34.61 -28.03 -30.30
N THR A 788 34.24 -28.29 -31.56
CA THR A 788 33.55 -27.37 -32.50
C THR A 788 32.70 -28.15 -33.50
N VAL A 789 31.61 -27.57 -34.00
CA VAL A 789 30.78 -28.11 -35.11
C VAL A 789 30.99 -27.24 -36.36
N ALA A 790 31.08 -27.86 -37.55
CA ALA A 790 31.28 -27.11 -38.79
C ALA A 790 29.99 -26.39 -39.25
N SER A 791 30.15 -25.31 -40.03
CA SER A 791 29.01 -24.56 -40.58
C SER A 791 28.08 -25.46 -41.42
N ASN A 792 26.76 -25.31 -41.23
CA ASN A 792 25.68 -26.02 -41.94
C ASN A 792 25.67 -27.55 -41.75
N THR A 793 26.22 -28.07 -40.65
CA THR A 793 26.10 -29.48 -40.28
C THR A 793 25.26 -29.65 -39.02
N VAL A 794 24.32 -30.60 -39.05
CA VAL A 794 23.69 -31.13 -37.83
C VAL A 794 24.71 -32.07 -37.19
N ALA A 795 25.14 -31.75 -35.97
CA ALA A 795 25.96 -32.66 -35.18
C ALA A 795 25.02 -33.48 -34.30
N TYR A 796 24.95 -34.78 -34.57
CA TYR A 796 24.40 -35.71 -33.60
C TYR A 796 25.53 -36.09 -32.65
N LEU A 797 25.42 -35.70 -31.37
CA LEU A 797 26.37 -36.13 -30.36
C LEU A 797 26.05 -37.59 -29.99
N TYR A 798 26.63 -38.52 -30.74
CA TYR A 798 26.70 -39.93 -30.39
C TYR A 798 28.17 -40.36 -30.24
N ALA A 799 28.45 -41.27 -29.30
CA ALA A 799 29.77 -41.88 -29.17
C ALA A 799 30.09 -42.67 -30.46
N SER A 800 31.08 -42.20 -31.21
CA SER A 800 31.70 -42.96 -32.31
C SER A 800 33.19 -43.09 -32.01
N SER A 801 33.61 -44.20 -31.43
CA SER A 801 35.04 -44.50 -31.28
C SER A 801 35.54 -45.36 -32.45
N ASP A 802 36.26 -44.68 -33.35
CA ASP A 802 37.38 -45.13 -34.20
C ASP A 802 37.15 -45.51 -35.70
N THR A 803 38.24 -45.39 -36.47
CA THR A 803 38.42 -44.61 -37.71
C THR A 803 38.21 -45.36 -39.04
N THR A 804 37.40 -46.42 -39.07
CA THR A 804 37.06 -47.11 -40.33
C THR A 804 35.57 -47.40 -40.54
N ASN A 805 34.68 -46.85 -39.71
CA ASN A 805 33.26 -47.16 -39.84
C ASN A 805 32.60 -46.39 -41.00
N SER A 806 32.53 -47.06 -42.15
CA SER A 806 31.47 -46.86 -43.12
C SER A 806 30.14 -47.03 -42.37
N ALA A 807 29.36 -45.96 -42.24
CA ALA A 807 28.00 -46.03 -41.74
C ALA A 807 27.18 -47.00 -42.60
N VAL A 808 27.15 -48.26 -42.19
CA VAL A 808 26.10 -49.20 -42.55
C VAL A 808 25.59 -49.74 -41.23
N VAL A 809 24.64 -49.02 -40.63
CA VAL A 809 23.67 -49.65 -39.73
C VAL A 809 22.93 -50.69 -40.57
N GLN A 810 23.32 -51.95 -40.47
CA GLN A 810 22.54 -53.04 -41.03
C GLN A 810 21.53 -53.49 -39.98
N THR A 811 20.31 -52.99 -40.07
CA THR A 811 19.19 -53.58 -39.33
C THR A 811 18.85 -54.90 -39.99
N LEU A 812 19.31 -55.99 -39.39
CA LEU A 812 19.08 -57.33 -39.89
C LEU A 812 17.97 -57.99 -39.06
N SER A 813 16.77 -58.12 -39.64
CA SER A 813 15.62 -58.77 -39.00
C SER A 813 15.57 -60.27 -39.30
N SER A 814 15.19 -61.10 -38.31
CA SER A 814 15.06 -62.56 -38.46
C SER A 814 16.35 -63.26 -38.87
N ILE A 815 17.47 -62.83 -38.28
CA ILE A 815 18.76 -63.47 -38.50
C ILE A 815 18.86 -64.67 -37.57
N GLU A 816 19.16 -65.87 -38.08
CA GLU A 816 19.48 -67.01 -37.21
C GLU A 816 20.95 -67.02 -36.76
N ASN A 817 21.86 -66.36 -37.50
CA ASN A 817 23.29 -66.30 -37.20
C ASN A 817 23.89 -64.89 -37.48
N ALA A 818 24.49 -64.26 -36.47
CA ALA A 818 25.23 -63.01 -36.59
C ALA A 818 26.72 -63.25 -36.33
N ILE A 819 27.59 -62.73 -37.20
CA ILE A 819 29.05 -62.79 -37.04
C ILE A 819 29.56 -61.37 -37.21
N GLY A 820 30.16 -60.82 -36.15
CA GLY A 820 30.81 -59.51 -36.17
C GLY A 820 32.14 -59.54 -36.92
N SER A 821 32.80 -58.40 -36.92
CA SER A 821 34.06 -58.12 -37.60
C SER A 821 35.27 -58.48 -36.73
N ASP A 822 36.47 -58.04 -37.13
CA ASP A 822 37.69 -58.17 -36.33
C ASP A 822 37.93 -56.95 -35.41
N GLY A 823 36.99 -56.00 -35.35
CA GLY A 823 37.02 -54.82 -34.48
C GLY A 823 35.94 -54.88 -33.40
N ALA A 824 35.87 -53.87 -32.53
CA ALA A 824 34.82 -53.81 -31.51
C ALA A 824 33.43 -53.57 -32.16
N ASP A 825 32.55 -54.55 -32.05
CA ASP A 825 31.22 -54.56 -32.64
C ASP A 825 30.10 -54.33 -31.61
N TYR A 826 29.00 -53.70 -32.05
CA TYR A 826 27.75 -53.60 -31.28
C TYR A 826 26.68 -54.44 -31.99
N ILE A 827 26.32 -55.58 -31.42
CA ILE A 827 25.46 -56.59 -32.05
C ILE A 827 24.15 -56.70 -31.26
N VAL A 828 23.02 -56.55 -31.95
CA VAL A 828 21.68 -56.76 -31.36
C VAL A 828 21.00 -57.88 -32.13
N GLY A 829 20.65 -58.94 -31.43
CA GLY A 829 19.86 -60.05 -31.93
C GLY A 829 18.37 -59.71 -32.08
N SER A 830 17.60 -60.72 -32.46
CA SER A 830 16.17 -60.64 -32.72
C SER A 830 15.37 -61.18 -31.53
N VAL A 831 14.08 -61.43 -31.72
CA VAL A 831 13.23 -62.10 -30.71
C VAL A 831 13.21 -63.63 -30.84
N GLY A 832 14.03 -64.19 -31.73
CA GLY A 832 14.17 -65.63 -31.94
C GLY A 832 15.56 -66.12 -31.55
N ALA A 833 15.75 -67.44 -31.43
CA ALA A 833 17.03 -68.05 -31.09
C ALA A 833 18.13 -67.70 -32.09
N ASN A 834 19.20 -67.08 -31.62
CA ASN A 834 20.28 -66.54 -32.43
C ASN A 834 21.62 -67.17 -32.07
N THR A 835 22.46 -67.42 -33.05
CA THR A 835 23.89 -67.70 -32.82
C THR A 835 24.68 -66.45 -33.12
N ILE A 836 25.28 -65.82 -32.11
CA ILE A 836 26.00 -64.55 -32.22
C ILE A 836 27.47 -64.79 -31.93
N THR A 837 28.34 -64.52 -32.90
CA THR A 837 29.80 -64.52 -32.73
C THR A 837 30.29 -63.09 -32.81
N GLY A 838 30.89 -62.57 -31.72
CA GLY A 838 31.43 -61.20 -31.68
C GLY A 838 32.53 -61.00 -32.73
N GLY A 839 33.46 -61.95 -32.80
CA GLY A 839 34.59 -61.90 -33.73
C GLY A 839 35.88 -61.71 -32.96
N ALA A 840 36.73 -60.78 -33.40
CA ALA A 840 37.86 -60.30 -32.61
C ALA A 840 37.60 -58.85 -32.21
N GLY A 841 38.13 -58.40 -31.08
CA GLY A 841 37.76 -57.09 -30.52
C GLY A 841 37.12 -57.28 -29.16
N ASN A 842 36.63 -56.19 -28.57
CA ASN A 842 35.84 -56.25 -27.34
C ASN A 842 34.43 -55.85 -27.73
N ASP A 843 33.55 -56.83 -27.89
CA ASP A 843 32.24 -56.62 -28.50
C ASP A 843 31.16 -56.36 -27.44
N TYR A 844 30.09 -55.66 -27.80
CA TYR A 844 28.91 -55.47 -26.95
C TYR A 844 27.69 -56.12 -27.61
N ILE A 845 27.11 -57.12 -26.96
CA ILE A 845 26.13 -58.01 -27.53
C ILE A 845 24.84 -57.97 -26.70
N LEU A 846 23.70 -57.76 -27.37
CA LEU A 846 22.36 -58.05 -26.87
C LEU A 846 21.80 -59.23 -27.67
N GLY A 847 21.46 -60.33 -27.01
CA GLY A 847 20.79 -61.48 -27.65
C GLY A 847 19.36 -61.16 -28.07
N GLY A 848 18.66 -60.37 -27.26
CA GLY A 848 17.23 -60.12 -27.39
C GLY A 848 16.40 -61.14 -26.61
N LEU A 849 15.24 -61.50 -27.17
CA LEU A 849 14.42 -62.59 -26.62
C LEU A 849 14.74 -63.87 -27.40
N GLY A 850 14.67 -65.03 -26.76
CA GLY A 850 15.01 -66.29 -27.41
C GLY A 850 15.95 -67.10 -26.54
N ASN A 851 16.39 -68.25 -27.06
CA ASN A 851 17.48 -69.01 -26.45
C ASN A 851 18.68 -68.84 -27.36
N ASP A 852 19.59 -67.97 -26.97
CA ASP A 852 20.68 -67.50 -27.81
C ASP A 852 21.97 -68.29 -27.54
N THR A 853 22.87 -68.29 -28.51
CA THR A 853 24.18 -68.93 -28.45
C THR A 853 25.25 -67.90 -28.75
N PHE A 854 25.98 -67.48 -27.72
CA PHE A 854 27.06 -66.50 -27.80
C PHE A 854 28.41 -67.21 -27.97
N VAL A 855 29.16 -66.85 -29.00
CA VAL A 855 30.50 -67.42 -29.26
C VAL A 855 31.54 -66.32 -29.10
N ILE A 856 32.31 -66.41 -28.02
CA ILE A 856 33.36 -65.47 -27.66
C ILE A 856 34.70 -66.05 -28.14
N ALA A 857 35.12 -65.65 -29.34
CA ALA A 857 36.26 -66.26 -30.03
C ALA A 857 37.61 -65.64 -29.65
N SER A 858 37.64 -64.34 -29.37
CA SER A 858 38.82 -63.57 -28.95
C SER A 858 38.39 -62.31 -28.20
N GLY A 859 39.33 -61.63 -27.52
CA GLY A 859 39.06 -60.38 -26.81
C GLY A 859 38.15 -60.52 -25.59
N THR A 860 37.56 -59.41 -25.13
CA THR A 860 36.69 -59.34 -23.95
C THR A 860 35.31 -58.83 -24.34
N ASP A 861 34.37 -59.73 -24.53
CA ASP A 861 33.02 -59.39 -24.99
C ASP A 861 32.06 -59.19 -23.82
N THR A 862 31.14 -58.24 -23.99
CA THR A 862 30.09 -57.91 -23.03
C THR A 862 28.73 -58.39 -23.52
N ILE A 863 28.09 -59.31 -22.79
CA ILE A 863 26.70 -59.73 -23.04
C ILE A 863 25.78 -58.99 -22.07
N ALA A 864 24.85 -58.19 -22.57
CA ALA A 864 24.08 -57.29 -21.71
C ALA A 864 22.77 -57.88 -21.16
N ASP A 865 22.27 -58.98 -21.72
CA ASP A 865 20.92 -59.49 -21.49
C ASP A 865 20.83 -61.01 -21.33
N LEU A 866 21.90 -61.64 -20.84
CA LEU A 866 21.97 -63.08 -20.60
C LEU A 866 20.77 -63.57 -19.77
N GLY A 867 20.17 -64.70 -20.14
CA GLY A 867 19.10 -65.30 -19.35
C GLY A 867 18.50 -66.57 -19.96
N ASP A 868 17.46 -67.10 -19.31
CA ASP A 868 16.71 -68.28 -19.75
C ASP A 868 17.60 -69.50 -20.06
N SER A 869 17.52 -70.02 -21.30
CA SER A 869 18.30 -71.16 -21.80
C SER A 869 19.37 -70.72 -22.81
N ASP A 870 19.87 -69.50 -22.65
CA ASP A 870 21.02 -69.03 -23.40
C ASP A 870 22.25 -69.91 -23.14
N VAL A 871 23.16 -69.91 -24.09
CA VAL A 871 24.41 -70.66 -24.04
C VAL A 871 25.53 -69.73 -24.48
N PHE A 872 26.69 -69.82 -23.84
CA PHE A 872 27.89 -69.16 -24.33
C PHE A 872 29.06 -70.14 -24.42
N THR A 873 29.96 -69.89 -25.37
CA THR A 873 31.22 -70.64 -25.55
C THR A 873 32.38 -69.66 -25.60
N ILE A 874 33.32 -69.80 -24.66
CA ILE A 874 34.48 -68.91 -24.54
C ILE A 874 35.74 -69.67 -24.93
N ALA A 875 36.49 -69.14 -25.90
CA ALA A 875 37.76 -69.69 -26.36
C ALA A 875 38.90 -69.42 -25.37
N ASN A 876 40.02 -70.15 -25.51
CA ASN A 876 41.10 -70.18 -24.52
C ASN A 876 41.76 -68.82 -24.20
N THR A 877 41.74 -67.88 -25.15
CA THR A 877 42.34 -66.55 -25.00
C THR A 877 41.29 -65.43 -24.94
N ALA A 878 40.01 -65.79 -24.79
CA ALA A 878 38.90 -64.85 -24.75
C ALA A 878 38.38 -64.71 -23.31
N ALA A 879 37.76 -63.57 -23.01
CA ALA A 879 37.10 -63.27 -21.75
C ALA A 879 35.68 -62.79 -22.02
N MET A 880 34.80 -62.90 -21.03
CA MET A 880 33.42 -62.46 -21.14
C MET A 880 32.98 -61.75 -19.87
N THR A 881 32.28 -60.64 -20.02
CA THR A 881 31.48 -60.03 -18.97
C THR A 881 30.02 -60.10 -19.37
N ALA A 882 29.17 -60.77 -18.60
CA ALA A 882 27.75 -60.89 -18.87
C ALA A 882 26.92 -60.27 -17.75
N THR A 883 25.80 -59.65 -18.10
CA THR A 883 24.74 -59.26 -17.15
C THR A 883 23.56 -60.19 -17.33
N ALA A 884 23.24 -60.97 -16.29
CA ALA A 884 22.05 -61.81 -16.29
C ALA A 884 20.83 -60.98 -15.90
N THR A 885 19.95 -60.72 -16.87
CA THR A 885 18.72 -59.93 -16.66
C THR A 885 17.50 -60.79 -16.33
N ARG A 886 17.62 -62.12 -16.51
CA ARG A 886 16.65 -63.17 -16.18
C ARG A 886 17.41 -64.38 -15.64
N ASP A 887 16.72 -65.32 -14.98
CA ASP A 887 17.34 -66.53 -14.42
C ASP A 887 18.14 -67.26 -15.49
N PHE A 888 19.40 -67.57 -15.20
CA PHE A 888 20.31 -68.24 -16.13
C PHE A 888 20.67 -69.62 -15.62
N THR A 889 20.35 -70.66 -16.40
CA THR A 889 20.76 -72.04 -16.11
C THR A 889 21.64 -72.55 -17.24
N ALA A 890 22.91 -72.79 -16.93
CA ALA A 890 23.87 -73.35 -17.87
C ALA A 890 23.44 -74.76 -18.31
N THR A 891 23.77 -75.10 -19.55
CA THR A 891 23.66 -76.47 -20.07
C THR A 891 25.05 -77.05 -20.31
N SER A 892 25.13 -78.33 -20.66
CA SER A 892 26.40 -78.93 -21.12
C SER A 892 26.99 -78.29 -22.39
N SER A 893 26.26 -77.37 -23.03
CA SER A 893 26.74 -76.59 -24.16
C SER A 893 27.35 -75.25 -23.74
N THR A 894 27.16 -74.83 -22.48
CA THR A 894 27.82 -73.67 -21.89
C THR A 894 29.25 -74.05 -21.56
N VAL A 895 30.21 -73.41 -22.21
CA VAL A 895 31.63 -73.81 -22.15
C VAL A 895 32.51 -72.61 -21.85
N ASN A 896 33.39 -72.75 -20.85
CA ASN A 896 34.50 -71.83 -20.62
C ASN A 896 35.85 -72.57 -20.78
N LEU A 897 36.59 -72.27 -21.86
CA LEU A 897 37.95 -72.78 -22.07
C LEU A 897 39.04 -71.74 -21.73
N GLY A 898 38.65 -70.55 -21.25
CA GLY A 898 39.54 -69.45 -20.89
C GLY A 898 40.42 -69.77 -19.67
N SER A 899 41.57 -69.10 -19.56
CA SER A 899 42.48 -69.20 -18.40
C SER A 899 42.18 -68.14 -17.35
N ALA A 900 42.46 -68.40 -16.06
CA ALA A 900 42.27 -67.55 -14.86
C ALA A 900 42.34 -66.00 -14.96
N ALA A 901 43.08 -65.43 -15.92
CA ALA A 901 43.08 -63.97 -16.15
C ALA A 901 41.87 -63.49 -16.99
N ALA A 902 41.02 -64.42 -17.44
CA ALA A 902 39.95 -64.25 -18.41
C ALA A 902 38.65 -64.96 -17.97
N ASP A 903 38.50 -65.29 -16.68
CA ASP A 903 37.31 -65.96 -16.16
C ASP A 903 36.04 -65.18 -16.55
N ALA A 904 35.04 -65.92 -17.00
CA ALA A 904 33.78 -65.34 -17.43
C ALA A 904 33.06 -64.77 -16.21
N GLN A 905 32.88 -63.45 -16.20
CA GLN A 905 32.18 -62.76 -15.15
C GLN A 905 30.70 -62.66 -15.50
N ILE A 906 29.82 -63.18 -14.66
CA ILE A 906 28.38 -63.04 -14.80
C ILE A 906 27.86 -62.27 -13.59
N THR A 907 27.26 -61.11 -13.84
CA THR A 907 26.61 -60.30 -12.82
C THR A 907 25.10 -60.43 -12.95
N ALA A 908 24.44 -60.96 -11.92
CA ALA A 908 22.99 -61.02 -11.85
C ALA A 908 22.39 -59.63 -11.62
N ALA A 909 21.23 -59.35 -12.22
CA ALA A 909 20.35 -58.29 -11.75
C ALA A 909 19.73 -58.67 -10.39
N ALA A 910 19.04 -57.72 -9.73
CA ALA A 910 18.50 -57.94 -8.40
C ALA A 910 17.47 -59.09 -8.36
N GLY A 911 17.79 -60.16 -7.62
CA GLY A 911 16.91 -61.32 -7.42
C GLY A 911 16.87 -62.31 -8.59
N ILE A 912 17.93 -62.35 -9.41
CA ILE A 912 18.09 -63.28 -10.53
C ILE A 912 19.00 -64.45 -10.14
N ASP A 913 18.58 -65.67 -10.50
CA ASP A 913 19.32 -66.90 -10.20
C ASP A 913 20.37 -67.21 -11.29
N ILE A 914 21.55 -67.68 -10.88
CA ILE A 914 22.59 -68.21 -11.77
C ILE A 914 22.95 -69.64 -11.35
N ASP A 915 22.79 -70.59 -12.26
CA ASP A 915 23.13 -72.01 -12.06
C ASP A 915 24.14 -72.49 -13.11
N MET A 916 25.39 -72.68 -12.70
CA MET A 916 26.48 -73.14 -13.57
C MET A 916 26.76 -74.64 -13.48
N THR A 917 25.92 -75.41 -12.79
CA THR A 917 26.22 -76.82 -12.43
C THR A 917 26.49 -77.76 -13.61
N LEU A 918 25.93 -77.46 -14.78
CA LEU A 918 26.12 -78.26 -16.01
C LEU A 918 27.14 -77.65 -16.98
N ALA A 919 27.74 -76.50 -16.66
CA ALA A 919 28.74 -75.87 -17.51
C ALA A 919 30.00 -76.73 -17.62
N THR A 920 30.63 -76.73 -18.79
CA THR A 920 31.92 -77.38 -18.99
C THR A 920 33.04 -76.35 -18.88
N VAL A 921 33.91 -76.52 -17.89
CA VAL A 921 35.14 -75.73 -17.73
C VAL A 921 36.34 -76.45 -18.35
N GLY A 922 37.43 -75.72 -18.59
CA GLY A 922 38.70 -76.30 -18.99
C GLY A 922 39.33 -77.19 -17.91
N THR A 923 40.47 -77.81 -18.23
CA THR A 923 41.14 -78.78 -17.34
C THR A 923 42.27 -78.17 -16.50
N ALA A 924 42.54 -76.87 -16.60
CA ALA A 924 43.55 -76.25 -15.77
C ALA A 924 43.00 -76.03 -14.35
N ALA A 925 43.89 -76.09 -13.36
CA ALA A 925 43.54 -75.97 -11.95
C ALA A 925 43.09 -74.56 -11.52
N THR A 926 42.70 -73.72 -12.48
CA THR A 926 42.32 -72.32 -12.30
C THR A 926 41.14 -71.94 -13.21
N ASP A 927 40.53 -72.90 -13.91
CA ASP A 927 39.43 -72.63 -14.84
C ASP A 927 38.11 -72.63 -14.03
N GLY A 928 37.30 -71.59 -14.19
CA GLY A 928 36.01 -71.45 -13.50
C GLY A 928 35.21 -70.22 -13.96
N PHE A 929 34.25 -69.78 -13.15
CA PHE A 929 33.38 -68.63 -13.39
C PHE A 929 33.47 -67.63 -12.24
N THR A 930 33.34 -66.34 -12.57
CA THR A 930 33.09 -65.30 -11.57
C THR A 930 31.60 -64.99 -11.55
N LEU A 931 30.92 -65.29 -10.44
CA LEU A 931 29.48 -65.06 -10.25
C LEU A 931 29.28 -63.92 -9.25
N ILE A 932 28.52 -62.89 -9.65
CA ILE A 932 28.22 -61.72 -8.80
C ILE A 932 26.71 -61.56 -8.67
N GLY A 933 26.19 -61.59 -7.45
CA GLY A 933 24.78 -61.33 -7.15
C GLY A 933 24.43 -59.84 -7.27
N GLY A 934 23.22 -59.54 -7.73
CA GLY A 934 22.75 -58.17 -7.92
C GLY A 934 21.91 -57.63 -6.76
N GLY A 935 22.07 -56.34 -6.45
CA GLY A 935 21.10 -55.55 -5.67
C GLY A 935 20.70 -56.15 -4.31
N THR A 936 19.44 -55.93 -3.90
CA THR A 936 18.88 -56.36 -2.60
C THR A 936 17.95 -57.58 -2.71
N GLY A 937 17.87 -58.24 -3.86
CA GLY A 937 16.99 -59.39 -4.09
C GLY A 937 17.63 -60.71 -3.67
N VAL A 938 16.80 -61.70 -3.30
CA VAL A 938 17.29 -63.05 -2.96
C VAL A 938 17.65 -63.80 -4.23
N SER A 939 18.87 -64.33 -4.31
CA SER A 939 19.41 -64.97 -5.52
C SER A 939 19.97 -66.36 -5.20
N ILE A 940 19.85 -67.32 -6.11
CA ILE A 940 20.53 -68.62 -6.06
C ILE A 940 21.77 -68.54 -6.93
N LEU A 941 22.95 -68.77 -6.36
CA LEU A 941 24.23 -68.77 -7.07
C LEU A 941 24.88 -70.14 -6.94
N LYS A 942 24.94 -70.90 -8.05
CA LYS A 942 25.62 -72.20 -8.09
C LYS A 942 26.80 -72.15 -9.06
N GLY A 943 27.98 -72.48 -8.56
CA GLY A 943 29.17 -72.66 -9.39
C GLY A 943 29.13 -73.98 -10.17
N SER A 944 30.25 -74.23 -10.84
CA SER A 944 30.48 -75.28 -11.83
C SER A 944 31.29 -76.44 -11.21
N THR A 945 32.03 -77.18 -12.05
CA THR A 945 33.03 -78.15 -11.59
C THR A 945 34.46 -77.57 -11.60
N GLY A 946 34.60 -76.28 -11.90
CA GLY A 946 35.85 -75.53 -11.91
C GLY A 946 36.10 -74.78 -10.62
N ASN A 947 37.15 -73.95 -10.57
CA ASN A 947 37.41 -73.10 -9.42
C ASN A 947 36.66 -71.77 -9.59
N ASP A 948 35.49 -71.66 -8.98
CA ASP A 948 34.59 -70.52 -9.15
C ASP A 948 34.85 -69.42 -8.11
N THR A 949 34.66 -68.16 -8.51
CA THR A 949 34.63 -67.01 -7.59
C THR A 949 33.21 -66.50 -7.47
N ILE A 950 32.58 -66.66 -6.31
CA ILE A 950 31.18 -66.31 -6.06
C ILE A 950 31.12 -65.15 -5.06
N THR A 951 30.51 -64.05 -5.45
CA THR A 951 30.21 -62.90 -4.59
C THR A 951 28.70 -62.70 -4.55
N ALA A 952 28.07 -62.78 -3.39
CA ALA A 952 26.65 -62.47 -3.26
C ALA A 952 26.40 -60.96 -3.35
N GLY A 953 25.14 -60.59 -3.62
CA GLY A 953 24.69 -59.19 -3.59
C GLY A 953 24.28 -58.78 -2.17
N ALA A 954 23.81 -57.54 -1.99
CA ALA A 954 23.39 -57.02 -0.69
C ALA A 954 22.06 -57.58 -0.14
N GLY A 955 21.40 -58.48 -0.89
CA GLY A 955 20.25 -59.27 -0.46
C GLY A 955 20.67 -60.70 -0.11
N GLY A 956 19.87 -61.44 0.68
CA GLY A 956 20.27 -62.80 1.07
C GLY A 956 20.33 -63.78 -0.10
N ALA A 957 21.43 -64.51 -0.28
CA ALA A 957 21.62 -65.48 -1.37
C ALA A 957 21.66 -66.93 -0.87
N THR A 958 21.34 -67.88 -1.75
CA THR A 958 21.61 -69.31 -1.53
C THR A 958 22.76 -69.74 -2.44
N ILE A 959 23.88 -70.16 -1.85
CA ILE A 959 25.15 -70.36 -2.56
C ILE A 959 25.58 -71.83 -2.51
N THR A 960 26.05 -72.36 -3.64
CA THR A 960 26.78 -73.64 -3.70
C THR A 960 28.01 -73.46 -4.59
N GLY A 961 29.21 -73.68 -4.06
CA GLY A 961 30.47 -73.57 -4.82
C GLY A 961 30.51 -74.58 -5.96
N GLY A 962 30.29 -75.85 -5.63
CA GLY A 962 30.38 -76.95 -6.59
C GLY A 962 31.65 -77.75 -6.33
N ALA A 963 32.09 -78.49 -7.35
CA ALA A 963 33.39 -79.16 -7.26
C ALA A 963 34.46 -78.20 -7.75
N GLY A 964 35.63 -78.12 -7.11
CA GLY A 964 36.61 -77.10 -7.48
C GLY A 964 37.43 -76.68 -6.29
N ALA A 965 38.12 -75.56 -6.38
CA ALA A 965 38.58 -74.81 -5.21
C ALA A 965 37.96 -73.42 -5.32
N ASP A 966 36.78 -73.26 -4.73
CA ASP A 966 35.95 -72.07 -4.96
C ASP A 966 36.27 -70.96 -3.96
N SER A 967 36.01 -69.71 -4.33
CA SER A 967 36.13 -68.54 -3.47
C SER A 967 34.77 -67.89 -3.28
N ILE A 968 34.21 -67.92 -2.07
CA ILE A 968 32.86 -67.42 -1.78
C ILE A 968 32.92 -66.20 -0.85
N THR A 969 32.20 -65.14 -1.22
CA THR A 969 32.05 -63.89 -0.45
C THR A 969 30.55 -63.56 -0.33
N THR A 970 29.99 -63.44 0.88
CA THR A 970 28.53 -63.27 1.06
C THR A 970 28.04 -61.81 1.08
N ALA A 971 28.93 -60.82 1.25
CA ALA A 971 28.66 -59.39 1.00
C ALA A 971 27.27 -58.83 1.41
N GLY A 972 26.85 -59.01 2.67
CA GLY A 972 25.69 -58.33 3.28
C GLY A 972 24.34 -58.90 2.85
N GLY A 973 23.39 -59.03 3.79
CA GLY A 973 22.17 -59.81 3.56
C GLY A 973 22.08 -60.93 4.59
N THR A 974 21.15 -61.87 4.40
CA THR A 974 21.11 -63.14 5.15
C THR A 974 21.36 -64.27 4.18
N ASP A 975 22.61 -64.69 4.05
CA ASP A 975 23.03 -65.68 3.05
C ASP A 975 23.01 -67.10 3.59
N THR A 976 22.87 -68.09 2.72
CA THR A 976 22.95 -69.52 3.07
C THR A 976 23.91 -70.23 2.12
N ILE A 977 25.05 -70.68 2.63
CA ILE A 977 26.02 -71.50 1.88
C ILE A 977 25.70 -72.97 2.12
N ILE A 978 25.34 -73.68 1.06
CA ILE A 978 24.93 -75.09 1.11
C ILE A 978 26.12 -75.97 0.72
N PHE A 979 26.47 -76.91 1.60
CA PHE A 979 27.44 -77.96 1.32
C PHE A 979 26.71 -79.23 0.84
N ALA A 980 27.04 -79.68 -0.37
CA ALA A 980 26.55 -80.90 -0.98
C ALA A 980 26.91 -82.16 -0.17
N SER A 981 26.25 -83.28 -0.46
CA SER A 981 26.29 -84.51 0.33
C SER A 981 27.63 -85.25 0.37
N THR A 982 28.61 -84.87 -0.45
CA THR A 982 29.93 -85.52 -0.49
C THR A 982 31.03 -84.49 -0.69
N ALA A 983 32.19 -84.68 -0.05
CA ALA A 983 33.35 -83.79 -0.18
C ALA A 983 33.80 -83.58 -1.65
N ALA A 984 33.69 -84.61 -2.50
CA ALA A 984 34.04 -84.50 -3.92
C ALA A 984 33.16 -83.52 -4.72
N LEU A 985 31.99 -83.13 -4.19
CA LEU A 985 31.06 -82.17 -4.80
C LEU A 985 31.15 -80.77 -4.16
N ASN A 986 32.03 -80.57 -3.18
CA ASN A 986 32.23 -79.32 -2.45
C ASN A 986 33.65 -78.76 -2.57
N GLY A 987 34.54 -79.46 -3.28
CA GLY A 987 35.87 -78.91 -3.52
C GLY A 987 36.73 -78.59 -2.28
N ALA A 988 37.78 -77.79 -2.52
CA ALA A 988 38.62 -77.17 -1.49
C ALA A 988 38.30 -75.67 -1.40
N ASP A 989 37.10 -75.36 -0.93
CA ASP A 989 36.55 -74.00 -0.98
C ASP A 989 37.13 -73.07 0.10
N THR A 990 37.20 -71.78 -0.23
CA THR A 990 37.61 -70.69 0.63
C THR A 990 36.46 -69.69 0.77
N ILE A 991 35.93 -69.53 1.98
CA ILE A 991 34.95 -68.49 2.30
C ILE A 991 35.71 -67.27 2.85
N VAL A 992 35.59 -66.13 2.17
CA VAL A 992 36.42 -64.94 2.41
C VAL A 992 35.78 -63.99 3.45
N GLU A 993 34.45 -63.89 3.47
CA GLU A 993 33.70 -63.05 4.42
C GLU A 993 32.35 -63.71 4.69
N ILE A 994 31.98 -63.89 5.98
CA ILE A 994 30.68 -64.38 6.43
C ILE A 994 30.15 -63.49 7.55
N ALA A 995 28.94 -62.96 7.40
CA ALA A 995 28.29 -62.12 8.40
C ALA A 995 27.64 -63.00 9.48
N VAL A 996 28.38 -63.27 10.55
CA VAL A 996 28.09 -64.29 11.59
C VAL A 996 26.69 -64.19 12.25
N ALA A 997 26.02 -63.03 12.21
CA ALA A 997 24.69 -62.84 12.78
C ALA A 997 23.53 -62.94 11.77
N ALA A 998 23.84 -63.04 10.48
CA ALA A 998 22.86 -62.98 9.39
C ALA A 998 22.97 -64.19 8.44
N ASP A 999 24.16 -64.74 8.25
CA ASP A 999 24.43 -65.81 7.30
C ASP A 999 24.44 -67.20 7.95
N ALA A 1000 24.10 -68.22 7.17
CA ALA A 1000 24.01 -69.62 7.58
C ALA A 1000 24.94 -70.50 6.74
N LEU A 1001 25.59 -71.45 7.40
CA LEU A 1001 26.28 -72.57 6.74
C LEU A 1001 25.40 -73.82 6.88
N ASP A 1002 24.85 -74.29 5.76
CA ASP A 1002 23.97 -75.46 5.71
C ASP A 1002 24.76 -76.73 5.36
N PHE A 1003 25.04 -77.53 6.39
CA PHE A 1003 25.63 -78.86 6.27
C PHE A 1003 24.58 -79.98 6.27
N THR A 1004 23.28 -79.67 6.15
CA THR A 1004 22.20 -80.67 6.30
C THR A 1004 22.33 -81.80 5.29
N ALA A 1005 22.63 -81.49 4.02
CA ALA A 1005 22.84 -82.52 2.99
C ALA A 1005 24.08 -83.40 3.27
N PHE A 1006 25.11 -82.82 3.87
CA PHE A 1006 26.33 -83.52 4.27
C PHE A 1006 26.11 -84.42 5.50
N LEU A 1007 25.35 -83.94 6.49
CA LEU A 1007 25.07 -84.61 7.77
C LEU A 1007 23.96 -85.66 7.68
N THR A 1008 22.99 -85.52 6.78
CA THR A 1008 21.88 -86.50 6.60
C THR A 1008 22.34 -87.83 6.02
N THR A 1009 23.49 -87.85 5.34
CA THR A 1009 24.20 -89.07 4.92
C THR A 1009 24.99 -89.73 6.05
N ALA A 1010 25.27 -89.02 7.15
CA ALA A 1010 25.92 -89.59 8.34
C ALA A 1010 24.89 -90.29 9.24
N THR A 1011 25.13 -91.54 9.61
CA THR A 1011 24.23 -92.26 10.53
C THR A 1011 24.45 -91.77 11.97
N VAL A 1012 23.59 -90.87 12.46
CA VAL A 1012 23.67 -90.31 13.83
C VAL A 1012 23.31 -91.38 14.87
N ASN A 1013 24.27 -91.83 15.68
CA ASN A 1013 24.02 -92.70 16.84
C ASN A 1013 23.75 -91.83 18.09
N THR A 1014 22.52 -91.91 18.61
CA THR A 1014 21.97 -91.04 19.67
C THR A 1014 22.65 -91.21 21.03
N THR A 1015 22.94 -90.12 21.73
CA THR A 1015 22.32 -89.76 23.04
C THR A 1015 22.71 -88.35 23.47
N SER A 1016 21.97 -87.35 22.99
CA SER A 1016 21.37 -86.24 23.78
C SER A 1016 20.90 -85.18 22.79
N ALA A 1017 19.58 -85.04 22.72
CA ALA A 1017 18.90 -84.12 21.84
C ALA A 1017 19.20 -82.67 22.24
N ASN A 1018 19.86 -81.93 21.36
CA ASN A 1018 19.47 -80.57 20.97
C ASN A 1018 20.17 -80.19 19.65
N LEU A 1019 19.73 -80.78 18.54
CA LEU A 1019 19.90 -80.18 17.22
C LEU A 1019 18.54 -79.58 16.87
N ASP A 1020 18.41 -78.28 17.09
CA ASP A 1020 17.32 -77.47 16.58
C ASP A 1020 17.29 -77.61 15.04
N ALA A 1021 16.08 -77.81 14.51
CA ALA A 1021 15.77 -78.32 13.19
C ALA A 1021 15.69 -77.22 12.11
N THR A 1022 16.50 -76.17 12.15
CA THR A 1022 16.54 -75.13 11.10
C THR A 1022 17.94 -74.58 10.76
N GLY A 1023 18.98 -75.42 10.80
CA GLY A 1023 20.35 -75.01 10.46
C GLY A 1023 21.06 -74.35 11.65
N MET A 1024 22.37 -74.53 11.74
CA MET A 1024 23.15 -74.08 12.90
C MET A 1024 23.37 -72.55 12.83
N VAL A 1025 22.67 -71.79 13.67
CA VAL A 1025 22.87 -70.33 13.87
C VAL A 1025 23.77 -70.13 15.11
N LEU A 1026 24.90 -69.44 14.96
CA LEU A 1026 25.79 -69.08 16.09
C LEU A 1026 26.06 -67.57 16.07
N GLY A 1027 25.58 -66.85 17.10
CA GLY A 1027 25.63 -65.39 17.18
C GLY A 1027 26.74 -64.78 18.05
N ALA A 1028 26.88 -63.46 17.86
CA ALA A 1028 27.50 -62.40 18.66
C ALA A 1028 29.00 -62.50 19.05
N THR A 1029 29.81 -61.69 18.34
CA THR A 1029 31.18 -61.19 18.61
C THR A 1029 32.39 -62.08 18.21
N ASN A 1030 32.92 -61.80 17.02
CA ASN A 1030 34.29 -61.98 16.50
C ASN A 1030 34.99 -63.36 16.62
N ASN A 1031 35.46 -63.84 15.45
CA ASN A 1031 36.54 -64.79 15.17
C ASN A 1031 36.16 -66.21 14.70
N ILE A 1032 36.26 -66.41 13.38
CA ILE A 1032 36.38 -67.73 12.73
C ILE A 1032 37.87 -67.98 12.48
N GLY A 1033 38.40 -69.15 12.84
CA GLY A 1033 39.77 -69.54 12.53
C GLY A 1033 39.90 -71.06 12.49
N VAL A 1034 40.48 -71.58 11.41
CA VAL A 1034 40.80 -73.01 11.17
C VAL A 1034 42.29 -73.07 10.80
N VAL A 1035 43.09 -74.05 11.22
CA VAL A 1035 43.30 -75.39 10.62
C VAL A 1035 44.18 -76.24 11.56
N TYR A 1036 44.05 -77.58 11.53
CA TYR A 1036 45.21 -78.48 11.64
C TYR A 1036 45.14 -79.66 10.65
N ASN A 1037 46.17 -79.80 9.82
CA ASN A 1037 46.58 -81.06 9.17
C ASN A 1037 48.02 -81.38 9.62
N ALA A 1038 48.24 -82.58 10.14
CA ALA A 1038 49.48 -83.02 10.78
C ALA A 1038 50.54 -83.62 9.83
N ALA A 1039 50.33 -83.68 8.51
CA ALA A 1039 51.20 -84.46 7.62
C ALA A 1039 52.45 -83.73 7.04
N ALA A 1040 52.70 -82.44 7.35
CA ALA A 1040 53.77 -81.68 6.71
C ALA A 1040 54.64 -80.83 7.66
N PHE A 1041 55.17 -81.41 8.74
CA PHE A 1041 56.23 -80.74 9.53
C PHE A 1041 57.63 -81.27 9.19
N GLY A 1042 58.35 -80.52 8.35
CA GLY A 1042 59.81 -80.50 8.37
C GLY A 1042 60.28 -79.64 9.55
N THR A 1043 61.35 -80.05 10.23
CA THR A 1043 61.79 -79.58 11.56
C THR A 1043 62.39 -78.16 11.61
N GLY A 1044 61.80 -77.15 10.97
CA GLY A 1044 62.45 -75.83 10.83
C GLY A 1044 61.61 -74.56 10.63
N GLN A 1045 60.28 -74.57 10.75
CA GLN A 1045 59.45 -73.37 10.53
C GLN A 1045 58.38 -73.12 11.61
N ILE A 1046 58.72 -73.30 12.89
CA ILE A 1046 57.99 -72.61 13.96
C ILE A 1046 58.72 -71.28 14.19
N ASP A 1047 58.41 -70.26 13.40
CA ASP A 1047 58.77 -68.89 13.75
C ASP A 1047 57.57 -68.21 14.40
N GLY A 1048 57.49 -68.36 15.72
CA GLY A 1048 57.51 -67.23 16.66
C GLY A 1048 56.40 -66.18 16.69
N THR A 1049 55.50 -66.08 15.72
CA THR A 1049 54.49 -65.01 15.70
C THR A 1049 53.16 -65.53 15.16
N ILE A 1050 52.21 -65.76 16.08
CA ILE A 1050 50.80 -65.53 15.79
C ILE A 1050 50.71 -64.03 15.49
N ASP A 1051 50.54 -63.69 14.21
CA ASP A 1051 50.40 -62.30 13.78
C ASP A 1051 49.15 -61.70 14.44
N SER A 1052 49.36 -60.76 15.34
CA SER A 1052 48.30 -60.02 16.05
C SER A 1052 47.66 -58.92 15.19
N THR A 1053 47.94 -58.88 13.88
CA THR A 1053 47.43 -57.85 12.96
C THR A 1053 46.70 -58.37 11.71
N ALA A 1054 46.47 -59.68 11.59
CA ALA A 1054 45.60 -60.25 10.53
C ALA A 1054 44.23 -60.63 11.10
N ALA A 1055 43.17 -60.10 10.48
CA ALA A 1055 41.79 -60.40 10.82
C ALA A 1055 41.44 -61.89 10.59
N SER A 1056 40.63 -62.38 11.51
CA SER A 1056 40.01 -63.69 11.65
C SER A 1056 39.15 -64.10 10.43
N GLY A 1057 39.10 -65.38 10.02
CA GLY A 1057 38.06 -65.81 9.06
C GLY A 1057 38.05 -67.21 8.40
N LYS A 1058 39.00 -68.13 8.58
CA LYS A 1058 39.09 -69.32 7.68
C LYS A 1058 38.38 -70.56 8.24
N VAL A 1059 37.55 -71.28 7.46
CA VAL A 1059 37.19 -72.71 7.62
C VAL A 1059 37.77 -73.48 6.44
N GLU A 1060 38.55 -74.54 6.68
CA GLU A 1060 39.16 -75.35 5.62
C GLU A 1060 38.83 -76.84 5.86
N ILE A 1061 38.01 -77.42 4.98
CA ILE A 1061 37.76 -78.87 4.93
C ILE A 1061 38.87 -79.45 4.03
N ALA A 1062 39.91 -80.02 4.64
CA ALA A 1062 40.99 -80.64 3.87
C ALA A 1062 40.56 -82.03 3.35
N ASP A 1063 40.77 -82.25 2.05
CA ASP A 1063 40.67 -83.55 1.38
C ASP A 1063 41.66 -84.56 2.00
N ASN A 1064 41.18 -85.26 3.05
CA ASN A 1064 41.70 -86.51 3.59
C ASN A 1064 40.76 -87.15 4.65
N GLY A 1065 39.46 -86.85 4.60
CA GLY A 1065 38.44 -87.52 5.43
C GLY A 1065 38.45 -87.20 6.94
N LYS A 1066 38.93 -86.02 7.35
CA LYS A 1066 38.94 -85.59 8.77
C LYS A 1066 38.61 -84.11 8.91
N ALA A 1067 37.75 -83.76 9.87
CA ALA A 1067 37.41 -82.37 10.24
C ALA A 1067 37.45 -82.18 11.77
N VAL A 1068 37.89 -81.02 12.23
CA VAL A 1068 37.83 -80.61 13.65
C VAL A 1068 36.82 -79.47 13.76
N ILE A 1069 35.82 -79.62 14.62
CA ILE A 1069 34.76 -78.63 14.86
C ILE A 1069 34.90 -78.11 16.29
N PHE A 1070 35.06 -76.80 16.45
CA PHE A 1070 34.99 -76.12 17.74
C PHE A 1070 33.57 -75.60 17.95
N VAL A 1071 32.96 -75.94 19.09
CA VAL A 1071 31.65 -75.40 19.47
C VAL A 1071 31.81 -74.64 20.78
N THR A 1072 31.50 -73.35 20.76
CA THR A 1072 31.29 -72.56 21.99
C THR A 1072 29.84 -72.73 22.42
N ALA A 1073 29.61 -73.12 23.67
CA ALA A 1073 28.28 -73.12 24.25
C ALA A 1073 28.29 -72.26 25.53
N ASP A 1074 27.54 -71.17 25.54
CA ASP A 1074 26.95 -70.66 26.78
C ASP A 1074 25.67 -71.46 26.98
N ALA A 1075 25.70 -72.39 27.94
CA ALA A 1075 24.60 -73.32 28.19
C ALA A 1075 23.48 -72.74 29.08
N ASP A 1076 23.59 -71.49 29.57
CA ASP A 1076 22.55 -70.91 30.43
C ASP A 1076 21.97 -69.57 29.98
N GLY A 1077 22.57 -68.90 28.99
CA GLY A 1077 21.97 -67.77 28.30
C GLY A 1077 21.88 -66.49 29.13
N ALA A 1078 22.77 -66.33 30.12
CA ALA A 1078 22.87 -65.10 30.91
C ALA A 1078 24.25 -64.42 30.73
N THR A 1079 24.26 -63.15 30.35
CA THR A 1079 25.49 -62.33 30.34
C THR A 1079 25.91 -61.97 31.76
N ASP A 1080 26.71 -62.82 32.42
CA ASP A 1080 27.18 -62.60 33.80
C ASP A 1080 28.70 -62.36 33.97
N GLY A 1081 29.48 -62.44 32.89
CA GLY A 1081 30.89 -62.06 32.89
C GLY A 1081 31.84 -63.10 33.50
N THR A 1082 31.44 -64.36 33.61
CA THR A 1082 32.36 -65.50 33.80
C THR A 1082 32.73 -66.15 32.45
N VAL A 1083 33.94 -66.74 32.34
CA VAL A 1083 34.58 -67.16 31.09
C VAL A 1083 33.97 -68.47 30.56
N ASN A 1084 33.69 -68.55 29.25
CA ASN A 1084 33.05 -69.69 28.56
C ASN A 1084 33.99 -70.90 28.40
N ASP A 1085 33.48 -72.11 28.71
CA ASP A 1085 34.10 -73.39 28.39
C ASP A 1085 33.98 -73.70 26.88
N TRP A 1086 35.07 -74.07 26.20
CA TRP A 1086 35.06 -74.44 24.77
C TRP A 1086 34.98 -75.95 24.65
N THR A 1087 34.07 -76.49 23.82
CA THR A 1087 33.95 -77.94 23.60
C THR A 1087 34.52 -78.33 22.23
N ILE A 1088 35.44 -79.30 22.18
CA ILE A 1088 36.14 -79.71 20.95
C ILE A 1088 35.57 -81.04 20.43
N TYR A 1089 35.07 -81.06 19.19
CA TYR A 1089 34.65 -82.27 18.50
C TYR A 1089 35.61 -82.62 17.37
N TYR A 1090 35.97 -83.89 17.28
CA TYR A 1090 36.75 -84.44 16.17
C TYR A 1090 35.86 -85.39 15.38
N VAL A 1091 35.85 -85.19 14.07
CA VAL A 1091 35.05 -85.95 13.12
C VAL A 1091 36.00 -86.67 12.17
N GLU A 1092 35.94 -88.00 12.18
CA GLU A 1092 36.70 -88.83 11.26
C GLU A 1092 35.80 -89.73 10.41
N ASP A 1093 36.15 -89.84 9.13
CA ASP A 1093 35.68 -90.93 8.29
C ASP A 1093 36.40 -92.22 8.71
N THR A 1094 35.62 -93.25 9.04
CA THR A 1094 36.16 -94.53 9.52
C THR A 1094 36.19 -95.61 8.44
N ASP A 1095 35.72 -95.34 7.21
CA ASP A 1095 35.69 -96.32 6.13
C ASP A 1095 36.50 -95.89 4.90
N THR A 1096 37.05 -96.86 4.17
CA THR A 1096 37.94 -96.64 3.01
C THR A 1096 37.21 -96.83 1.67
N GLY A 1097 35.87 -96.84 1.67
CA GLY A 1097 35.02 -97.07 0.51
C GLY A 1097 33.81 -96.16 0.43
N ALA A 1098 33.19 -96.08 -0.76
CA ALA A 1098 32.18 -95.09 -1.18
C ALA A 1098 30.79 -95.17 -0.49
N GLY A 1099 30.70 -95.69 0.74
CA GLY A 1099 29.54 -95.60 1.62
C GLY A 1099 30.00 -95.16 3.00
N GLN A 1100 30.05 -93.86 3.26
CA GLN A 1100 30.79 -93.34 4.41
C GLN A 1100 29.96 -93.35 5.69
N THR A 1101 30.55 -93.86 6.78
CA THR A 1101 30.01 -93.78 8.14
C THR A 1101 30.96 -92.94 8.99
N TRP A 1102 30.48 -91.80 9.47
CA TRP A 1102 31.30 -90.79 10.14
C TRP A 1102 31.16 -90.93 11.65
N ALA A 1103 32.28 -90.92 12.38
CA ALA A 1103 32.28 -90.94 13.84
C ALA A 1103 32.57 -89.54 14.37
N VAL A 1104 31.64 -88.98 15.15
CA VAL A 1104 31.83 -87.72 15.90
C VAL A 1104 32.22 -88.07 17.33
N THR A 1105 33.43 -87.69 17.74
CA THR A 1105 33.95 -87.93 19.09
C THR A 1105 34.17 -86.60 19.80
N LEU A 1106 33.63 -86.46 21.02
CA LEU A 1106 33.96 -85.35 21.91
C LEU A 1106 35.39 -85.56 22.44
N VAL A 1107 36.28 -84.60 22.20
CA VAL A 1107 37.71 -84.68 22.51
C VAL A 1107 38.06 -84.01 23.85
N GLY A 1108 37.33 -82.97 24.26
CA GLY A 1108 37.49 -82.34 25.58
C GLY A 1108 36.88 -80.96 25.71
N THR A 1109 37.04 -80.34 26.90
CA THR A 1109 36.65 -78.94 27.19
C THR A 1109 37.88 -78.08 27.55
N ILE A 1110 37.86 -76.78 27.22
CA ILE A 1110 38.88 -75.78 27.60
C ILE A 1110 38.20 -74.64 28.37
N ASP A 1111 38.65 -74.37 29.59
CA ASP A 1111 37.88 -73.54 30.54
C ASP A 1111 38.40 -72.09 30.62
N ASN A 1112 39.48 -71.73 29.89
CA ASN A 1112 39.97 -70.35 29.78
C ASN A 1112 40.93 -70.10 28.60
N ALA A 1113 41.06 -68.82 28.20
CA ALA A 1113 41.93 -68.38 27.11
C ALA A 1113 43.44 -68.58 27.34
N ALA A 1114 43.90 -68.78 28.58
CA ALA A 1114 45.32 -69.04 28.86
C ALA A 1114 45.71 -70.49 28.55
N GLU A 1115 44.75 -71.40 28.45
CA GLU A 1115 44.93 -72.78 28.01
C GLU A 1115 44.97 -72.94 26.49
N LEU A 1116 44.64 -71.87 25.75
CA LEU A 1116 44.63 -71.79 24.29
C LEU A 1116 46.03 -71.67 23.66
N SER A 1117 46.95 -72.56 24.06
CA SER A 1117 48.25 -72.69 23.41
C SER A 1117 48.24 -73.85 22.41
N ALA A 1118 48.98 -73.71 21.31
CA ALA A 1118 49.16 -74.78 20.33
C ALA A 1118 49.65 -76.10 20.98
N ALA A 1119 50.43 -76.01 22.06
CA ALA A 1119 50.93 -77.16 22.81
C ALA A 1119 49.82 -77.92 23.59
N ASN A 1120 48.85 -77.20 24.16
CA ASN A 1120 47.75 -77.82 24.91
C ASN A 1120 46.71 -78.44 23.98
N ILE A 1121 46.38 -77.76 22.88
CA ILE A 1121 45.47 -78.28 21.84
C ILE A 1121 46.05 -79.55 21.22
N GLN A 1122 47.35 -79.55 20.90
CA GLN A 1122 48.04 -80.75 20.41
C GLN A 1122 48.03 -81.90 21.42
N THR A 1123 48.04 -81.60 22.73
CA THR A 1123 47.97 -82.62 23.79
C THR A 1123 46.57 -83.21 23.97
N LEU A 1124 45.51 -82.45 23.69
CA LEU A 1124 44.12 -82.94 23.74
C LEU A 1124 43.75 -83.80 22.51
N LEU A 1125 44.33 -83.50 21.34
CA LEU A 1125 44.07 -84.19 20.06
C LEU A 1125 44.87 -85.50 19.88
N LEU A 1126 45.95 -85.71 20.63
CA LEU A 1126 46.76 -86.93 20.70
C LEU A 1126 46.22 -87.90 21.75
#